data_AF-A0A1I4TV83-F1
#
_entry.id   AF-A0A1I4TV83-F1
#
_cell.length_a   1.000
_cell.length_b   1.000
_cell.length_c   1.000
_cell.angle_alpha   90.00
_cell.angle_beta   90.00
_cell.angle_gamma   90.00
#
_symmetry.space_group_name_H-M   'P 1'
#
loop_
_entity.id
_entity.type
_entity.pdbx_description
1 polymer ?
#
loop_
_entity_poly.entity_id
_entity_poly.type
_entity_poly.pdbx_seq_one_letter_code
_entity_poly.pdbx_strand_id
1 'polypeptide(L)'
;MEHHDTEALAPAGHGEAIAAATLRPATALLRQLAGRLCNLLGENLSFPEQRQTMRRYHSLLDLAAWLDGLDIALAAGEPRVTARHVNAAVAYVAAAFEGAGGLAAQLVRVDALLDFFVAVLGGGGNAMLAAARLLKRNADGADDADDAADADADDAADAAAPAGAAAVPAYPRPAGARVWEAAEYVLLPLRGMRSAEMSALDRVAAPPSNAALVATAALARGAASAAAPPPPQILHSTHDDGAKLAALTPEQLLALKVSAPGVRAVPLVVYQLSRRPQLQLNPAARAAPAAAGARAAAITLQVLRGDGKLPVAGARVIAFTDFAARAGAEGVSDADGLVRLQLGASRKRVELLVAYGPAGYWGCHRAGLSLHSAVRIRLATIDLAVDDYLARLYGRHELGAGAGVSVAVIDTGVALAHPDLAVAGGAAFVQAENDVGGHGPAALDGEHGSHVAGILASRGAPPGGRRGVAPGVRLMSYRVFPNAGNGATNYDIIRAIDRAVADGCDLLNLSLGGALRDEAVHEAIKDAFDKGSLCIIASGNDARGPVSYPARWPEALAVSAIGRLGSYPAGSTETMDALAPFSADDDAVFVAGFSNVGPEVDLTGPGVGIVSTVPPAAYAVMSGTSMACPAVTGCAALLLAAHPEVLALPRDSKRAIAMLGLINGAALRMGLGTEFEGLGRLP
;
A
#
# COMPACT_ATOMS: atom_id res chain seq x y z
N MET A 1 -23.24 35.46 0.05
CA MET A 1 -24.28 35.00 0.99
C MET A 1 -24.51 36.11 1.98
N GLU A 2 -25.53 36.94 1.70
CA GLU A 2 -26.03 37.97 2.59
C GLU A 2 -26.68 37.34 3.83
N HIS A 3 -26.65 38.12 4.91
CA HIS A 3 -27.34 37.96 6.18
C HIS A 3 -28.44 36.89 6.24
N HIS A 4 -28.10 35.74 6.82
CA HIS A 4 -29.04 34.94 7.60
C HIS A 4 -28.27 34.25 8.73
N ASP A 5 -28.65 34.64 9.95
CA ASP A 5 -28.64 33.87 11.19
C ASP A 5 -27.34 33.15 11.58
N THR A 6 -26.61 33.80 12.48
CA THR A 6 -25.70 33.17 13.44
C THR A 6 -26.48 32.31 14.45
N GLU A 7 -27.36 31.42 13.99
CA GLU A 7 -27.90 30.37 14.84
C GLU A 7 -26.84 29.28 14.99
N ALA A 8 -26.43 29.02 16.22
CA ALA A 8 -25.61 27.86 16.53
C ALA A 8 -26.32 26.62 15.98
N LEU A 9 -25.63 25.80 15.17
CA LEU A 9 -26.27 24.61 14.62
C LEU A 9 -26.74 23.71 15.77
N ALA A 10 -27.98 23.23 15.69
CA ALA A 10 -28.52 22.26 16.63
C ALA A 10 -27.59 21.04 16.75
N PRO A 11 -27.51 20.37 17.91
CA PRO A 11 -26.67 19.19 18.06
C PRO A 11 -27.22 18.00 17.25
N ALA A 12 -26.31 17.13 16.78
CA ALA A 12 -26.62 15.89 16.10
C ALA A 12 -27.18 14.86 17.09
N GLY A 13 -28.20 14.11 16.65
CA GLY A 13 -28.76 13.00 17.42
C GLY A 13 -27.91 11.73 17.34
N HIS A 14 -28.19 10.74 18.20
CA HIS A 14 -27.56 9.42 18.06
C HIS A 14 -27.92 8.76 16.73
N GLY A 15 -26.89 8.34 15.98
CA GLY A 15 -27.04 7.64 14.70
C GLY A 15 -27.31 8.53 13.49
N GLU A 16 -27.21 9.86 13.64
CA GLU A 16 -27.35 10.78 12.52
C GLU A 16 -26.10 10.75 11.63
N ALA A 17 -26.29 10.74 10.32
CA ALA A 17 -25.21 10.65 9.34
C ALA A 17 -25.51 11.50 8.11
N ILE A 18 -24.46 12.02 7.47
CA ILE A 18 -24.55 12.66 6.16
C ILE A 18 -24.44 11.57 5.10
N ALA A 19 -25.52 11.36 4.35
CA ALA A 19 -25.52 10.37 3.28
C ALA A 19 -24.54 10.78 2.16
N ALA A 20 -23.59 9.91 1.80
CA ALA A 20 -22.57 10.22 0.79
C ALA A 20 -23.19 10.63 -0.56
N ALA A 21 -24.34 10.03 -0.91
CA ALA A 21 -25.09 10.36 -2.13
C ALA A 21 -25.54 11.83 -2.23
N THR A 22 -25.66 12.52 -1.09
CA THR A 22 -26.04 13.95 -1.02
C THR A 22 -24.84 14.89 -1.18
N LEU A 23 -23.61 14.36 -1.18
CA LEU A 23 -22.35 15.10 -1.34
C LEU A 23 -21.81 15.05 -2.78
N ARG A 24 -22.53 14.40 -3.70
CA ARG A 24 -22.16 14.35 -5.13
C ARG A 24 -21.86 15.71 -5.78
N PRO A 25 -22.55 16.82 -5.46
CA PRO A 25 -22.17 18.13 -5.96
C PRO A 25 -20.77 18.56 -5.51
N ALA A 26 -20.42 18.35 -4.24
CA ALA A 26 -19.09 18.61 -3.70
C ALA A 26 -18.02 17.73 -4.36
N THR A 27 -18.24 16.42 -4.50
CA THR A 27 -17.24 15.51 -5.09
C THR A 27 -16.96 15.84 -6.55
N ALA A 28 -17.97 16.25 -7.31
CA ALA A 28 -17.80 16.72 -8.69
C ALA A 28 -16.93 18.00 -8.76
N LEU A 29 -17.18 18.98 -7.89
CA LEU A 29 -16.42 20.23 -7.85
C LEU A 29 -14.99 20.03 -7.37
N LEU A 30 -14.74 19.15 -6.39
CA LEU A 30 -13.39 18.80 -5.95
C LEU A 30 -12.57 18.15 -7.07
N ARG A 31 -13.18 17.23 -7.83
CA ARG A 31 -12.54 16.61 -9.01
C ARG A 31 -12.27 17.64 -10.10
N GLN A 32 -13.16 18.60 -10.29
CA GLN A 32 -12.94 19.71 -11.23
C GLN A 32 -11.80 20.62 -10.78
N LEU A 33 -11.70 20.95 -9.49
CA LEU A 33 -10.60 21.73 -8.93
C LEU A 33 -9.26 20.98 -9.04
N ALA A 34 -9.24 19.68 -8.76
CA ALA A 34 -8.08 18.84 -8.99
C ALA A 34 -7.67 18.86 -10.48
N GLY A 35 -8.62 18.69 -11.41
CA GLY A 35 -8.35 18.81 -12.84
C GLY A 35 -7.71 20.14 -13.23
N ARG A 36 -8.13 21.25 -12.63
CA ARG A 36 -7.54 22.57 -12.86
C ARG A 36 -6.12 22.69 -12.31
N LEU A 37 -5.86 22.21 -11.09
CA LEU A 37 -4.48 22.13 -10.57
C LEU A 37 -3.59 21.26 -11.45
N CYS A 38 -4.12 20.17 -11.99
CA CYS A 38 -3.40 19.31 -12.93
C CYS A 38 -3.04 20.06 -14.22
N ASN A 39 -3.93 20.90 -14.74
CA ASN A 39 -3.64 21.71 -15.92
C ASN A 39 -2.53 22.75 -15.66
N LEU A 40 -2.47 23.32 -14.45
CA LEU A 40 -1.40 24.24 -14.06
C LEU A 40 -0.01 23.56 -14.03
N LEU A 41 0.06 22.24 -13.83
CA LEU A 41 1.32 21.48 -13.95
C LEU A 41 1.86 21.43 -15.39
N GLY A 42 1.02 21.67 -16.39
CA GLY A 42 1.43 21.81 -17.79
C GLY A 42 2.02 23.18 -18.15
N GLU A 43 1.99 24.14 -17.22
CA GLU A 43 2.60 25.45 -17.36
C GLU A 43 4.06 25.46 -16.83
N ASN A 44 4.85 26.48 -17.14
CA ASN A 44 6.28 26.62 -16.74
C ASN A 44 6.45 26.88 -15.22
N LEU A 45 5.92 25.99 -14.38
CA LEU A 45 6.07 26.03 -12.93
C LEU A 45 7.47 25.57 -12.52
N SER A 46 8.02 26.18 -11.48
CA SER A 46 9.24 25.68 -10.85
C SER A 46 8.99 24.31 -10.19
N PHE A 47 10.03 23.50 -10.06
CA PHE A 47 9.91 22.17 -9.44
C PHE A 47 9.29 22.16 -8.02
N PRO A 48 9.57 23.14 -7.13
CA PRO A 48 8.86 23.27 -5.86
C PRO A 48 7.36 23.53 -6.01
N GLU A 49 6.96 24.39 -6.94
CA GLU A 49 5.55 24.71 -7.24
C GLU A 49 4.84 23.48 -7.82
N GLN A 50 5.48 22.76 -8.74
CA GLN A 50 4.95 21.48 -9.27
C GLN A 50 4.68 20.49 -8.14
N ARG A 51 5.60 20.34 -7.19
CA ARG A 51 5.44 19.43 -6.05
C ARG A 51 4.30 19.87 -5.12
N GLN A 52 4.16 21.16 -4.85
CA GLN A 52 3.08 21.67 -4.00
C GLN A 52 1.71 21.49 -4.68
N THR A 53 1.63 21.82 -5.97
CA THR A 53 0.43 21.65 -6.80
C THR A 53 0.02 20.18 -6.91
N MET A 54 0.97 19.24 -7.13
CA MET A 54 0.68 17.80 -7.15
C MET A 54 0.15 17.29 -5.81
N ARG A 55 0.66 17.78 -4.67
CA ARG A 55 0.15 17.39 -3.35
C ARG A 55 -1.30 17.81 -3.14
N ARG A 56 -1.65 19.04 -3.52
CA ARG A 56 -3.03 19.56 -3.39
C ARG A 56 -3.97 18.90 -4.40
N TYR A 57 -3.47 18.59 -5.60
CA TYR A 57 -4.16 17.76 -6.57
C TYR A 57 -4.57 16.40 -5.97
N HIS A 58 -3.63 15.66 -5.40
CA HIS A 58 -3.92 14.37 -4.77
C HIS A 58 -4.84 14.54 -3.56
N SER A 59 -4.61 15.53 -2.71
CA SER A 59 -5.44 15.78 -1.51
C SER A 59 -6.91 16.07 -1.88
N LEU A 60 -7.15 16.80 -2.97
CA LEU A 60 -8.52 17.04 -3.47
C LEU A 60 -9.16 15.77 -4.04
N LEU A 61 -8.39 14.91 -4.70
CA LEU A 61 -8.88 13.63 -5.21
C LEU A 61 -9.19 12.64 -4.08
N ASP A 62 -8.34 12.60 -3.06
CA ASP A 62 -8.53 11.76 -1.88
C ASP A 62 -9.73 12.24 -1.07
N LEU A 63 -9.87 13.56 -0.88
CA LEU A 63 -11.06 14.13 -0.25
C LEU A 63 -12.33 13.84 -1.07
N ALA A 64 -12.26 13.97 -2.40
CA ALA A 64 -13.39 13.63 -3.26
C ALA A 64 -13.74 12.14 -3.16
N ALA A 65 -12.77 11.25 -3.14
CA ALA A 65 -12.96 9.80 -2.99
C ALA A 65 -13.54 9.45 -1.61
N TRP A 66 -13.09 10.14 -0.57
CA TRP A 66 -13.57 9.96 0.80
C TRP A 66 -15.03 10.40 0.95
N LEU A 67 -15.40 11.57 0.42
CA LEU A 67 -16.79 12.08 0.43
C LEU A 67 -17.74 11.25 -0.46
N ASP A 68 -17.22 10.57 -1.48
CA ASP A 68 -17.96 9.66 -2.36
C ASP A 68 -18.05 8.23 -1.79
N GLY A 69 -17.41 7.99 -0.64
CA GLY A 69 -17.30 6.70 0.04
C GLY A 69 -18.52 6.34 0.90
N LEU A 70 -18.31 6.15 2.20
CA LEU A 70 -19.35 5.75 3.15
C LEU A 70 -20.09 6.97 3.71
N ASP A 71 -21.30 6.75 4.24
CA ASP A 71 -22.05 7.77 4.98
C ASP A 71 -21.23 8.26 6.17
N ILE A 72 -21.24 9.58 6.36
CA ILE A 72 -20.41 10.23 7.37
C ILE A 72 -21.22 10.31 8.66
N ALA A 73 -20.95 9.40 9.60
CA ALA A 73 -21.60 9.41 10.90
C ALA A 73 -21.21 10.66 11.71
N LEU A 74 -22.21 11.34 12.27
CA LEU A 74 -22.01 12.48 13.15
C LEU A 74 -21.96 11.99 14.60
N ALA A 75 -21.03 12.53 15.39
CA ALA A 75 -20.99 12.29 16.81
C ALA A 75 -22.16 12.99 17.49
N ALA A 76 -22.90 12.28 18.35
CA ALA A 76 -24.05 12.85 19.03
C ALA A 76 -23.62 13.94 20.03
N GLY A 77 -24.38 15.03 20.07
CA GLY A 77 -24.04 16.20 20.88
C GLY A 77 -23.15 17.22 20.17
N GLU A 78 -22.50 16.86 19.05
CA GLU A 78 -21.78 17.81 18.21
C GLU A 78 -22.72 18.59 17.29
N PRO A 79 -22.41 19.83 16.92
CA PRO A 79 -23.15 20.60 15.92
C PRO A 79 -23.46 19.81 14.64
N ARG A 80 -24.75 19.79 14.26
CA ARG A 80 -25.30 18.99 13.18
C ARG A 80 -24.91 19.55 11.80
N VAL A 81 -23.76 19.12 11.31
CA VAL A 81 -23.32 19.39 9.94
C VAL A 81 -24.27 18.69 8.96
N THR A 82 -24.72 19.39 7.91
CA THR A 82 -25.59 18.81 6.88
C THR A 82 -24.86 18.78 5.54
N ALA A 83 -25.34 17.94 4.63
CA ALA A 83 -24.86 17.90 3.24
C ALA A 83 -24.88 19.28 2.57
N ARG A 84 -25.87 20.11 2.91
CA ARG A 84 -25.98 21.49 2.39
C ARG A 84 -24.77 22.34 2.79
N HIS A 85 -24.29 22.22 4.04
CA HIS A 85 -23.13 22.97 4.54
C HIS A 85 -21.84 22.53 3.84
N VAL A 86 -21.65 21.21 3.68
CA VAL A 86 -20.49 20.64 2.98
C VAL A 86 -20.46 21.04 1.50
N ASN A 87 -21.59 20.89 0.80
CA ASN A 87 -21.69 21.28 -0.61
C ASN A 87 -21.49 22.78 -0.81
N ALA A 88 -22.01 23.62 0.10
CA ALA A 88 -21.83 25.07 0.02
C ALA A 88 -20.37 25.49 0.22
N ALA A 89 -19.63 24.86 1.15
CA ALA A 89 -18.22 25.16 1.39
C ALA A 89 -17.34 24.83 0.17
N VAL A 90 -17.55 23.67 -0.44
CA VAL A 90 -16.82 23.27 -1.66
C VAL A 90 -17.18 24.17 -2.84
N ALA A 91 -18.46 24.48 -3.04
CA ALA A 91 -18.90 25.38 -4.11
C ALA A 91 -18.31 26.79 -3.96
N TYR A 92 -18.21 27.27 -2.72
CA TYR A 92 -17.63 28.57 -2.43
C TYR A 92 -16.13 28.61 -2.76
N VAL A 93 -15.35 27.62 -2.35
CA VAL A 93 -13.92 27.55 -2.69
C VAL A 93 -13.71 27.34 -4.18
N ALA A 94 -14.54 26.53 -4.83
CA ALA A 94 -14.45 26.33 -6.27
C ALA A 94 -14.63 27.63 -7.05
N ALA A 95 -15.58 28.48 -6.64
CA ALA A 95 -15.78 29.81 -7.23
C ALA A 95 -14.62 30.76 -6.88
N ALA A 96 -14.14 30.75 -5.63
CA ALA A 96 -13.05 31.62 -5.19
C ALA A 96 -11.69 31.26 -5.81
N PHE A 97 -11.49 30.01 -6.20
CA PHE A 97 -10.29 29.53 -6.89
C PHE A 97 -10.15 30.16 -8.29
N GLU A 98 -11.27 30.40 -8.99
CA GLU A 98 -11.29 31.01 -10.33
C GLU A 98 -10.91 32.49 -10.32
N GLY A 99 -11.23 33.21 -9.23
CA GLY A 99 -10.95 34.64 -9.08
C GLY A 99 -9.61 34.95 -8.40
N ALA A 100 -8.80 33.95 -8.06
CA ALA A 100 -7.56 34.14 -7.30
C ALA A 100 -6.39 34.61 -8.18
N GLY A 101 -5.66 35.65 -7.73
CA GLY A 101 -4.58 36.35 -8.46
C GLY A 101 -3.24 35.60 -8.58
N GLY A 102 -3.26 34.28 -8.83
CA GLY A 102 -2.07 33.46 -9.07
C GLY A 102 -2.02 32.14 -8.28
N LEU A 103 -1.04 31.28 -8.60
CA LEU A 103 -0.94 29.91 -8.06
C LEU A 103 -0.89 29.86 -6.53
N ALA A 104 -0.14 30.76 -5.88
CA ALA A 104 -0.04 30.79 -4.42
C ALA A 104 -1.41 31.07 -3.77
N ALA A 105 -2.16 32.04 -4.29
CA ALA A 105 -3.50 32.36 -3.80
C ALA A 105 -4.49 31.20 -4.05
N GLN A 106 -4.37 30.53 -5.20
CA GLN A 106 -5.15 29.34 -5.53
C GLN A 106 -4.88 28.17 -4.57
N LEU A 107 -3.62 27.90 -4.24
CA LEU A 107 -3.24 26.84 -3.31
C LEU A 107 -3.69 27.15 -1.87
N VAL A 108 -3.62 28.41 -1.42
CA VAL A 108 -4.15 28.84 -0.11
C VAL A 108 -5.65 28.60 0.02
N ARG A 109 -6.41 28.79 -1.07
CA ARG A 109 -7.86 28.48 -1.09
C ARG A 109 -8.15 26.99 -0.94
N VAL A 110 -7.33 26.16 -1.59
CA VAL A 110 -7.41 24.70 -1.48
C VAL A 110 -7.05 24.25 -0.07
N ASP A 111 -5.98 24.79 0.52
CA ASP A 111 -5.57 24.48 1.89
C ASP A 111 -6.67 24.86 2.89
N ALA A 112 -7.27 26.05 2.75
CA ALA A 112 -8.39 26.47 3.60
C ALA A 112 -9.63 25.53 3.48
N LEU A 113 -9.86 24.94 2.31
CA LEU A 113 -10.91 23.94 2.13
C LEU A 113 -10.58 22.65 2.85
N LEU A 114 -9.34 22.15 2.70
CA LEU A 114 -8.89 20.94 3.38
C LEU A 114 -8.95 21.10 4.90
N ASP A 115 -8.51 22.25 5.42
CA ASP A 115 -8.59 22.59 6.84
C ASP A 115 -10.04 22.63 7.34
N PHE A 116 -10.96 23.15 6.53
CA PHE A 116 -12.39 23.08 6.86
C PHE A 116 -12.87 21.63 7.01
N PHE A 117 -12.50 20.72 6.11
CA PHE A 117 -12.94 19.33 6.21
C PHE A 117 -12.32 18.60 7.41
N VAL A 118 -11.07 18.91 7.73
CA VAL A 118 -10.39 18.40 8.95
C VAL A 118 -11.09 18.91 10.20
N ALA A 119 -11.43 20.20 10.27
CA ALA A 119 -12.12 20.79 11.42
C ALA A 119 -13.57 20.29 11.56
N VAL A 120 -14.28 20.12 10.45
CA VAL A 120 -15.70 19.77 10.44
C VAL A 120 -15.93 18.28 10.73
N LEU A 121 -15.01 17.41 10.32
CA LEU A 121 -15.17 15.96 10.38
C LEU A 121 -14.15 15.28 11.30
N GLY A 122 -13.31 16.09 11.97
CA GLY A 122 -12.28 15.66 12.92
C GLY A 122 -12.35 16.28 14.34
N GLY A 123 -13.24 17.25 14.65
CA GLY A 123 -13.48 17.64 16.06
C GLY A 123 -14.38 18.87 16.34
N GLY A 124 -15.25 18.76 17.34
CA GLY A 124 -15.88 19.85 18.13
C GLY A 124 -16.57 20.97 17.34
N GLY A 125 -17.89 21.00 17.19
CA GLY A 125 -18.53 21.87 16.19
C GLY A 125 -18.57 23.39 16.44
N ASN A 126 -17.95 23.92 17.51
CA ASN A 126 -17.53 25.33 17.53
C ASN A 126 -16.44 25.62 16.46
N ALA A 127 -15.67 24.60 16.08
CA ALA A 127 -14.66 24.65 15.02
C ALA A 127 -15.30 24.86 13.64
N MET A 128 -16.52 24.40 13.41
CA MET A 128 -17.22 24.58 12.13
C MET A 128 -17.58 26.06 11.86
N LEU A 129 -18.00 26.82 12.89
CA LEU A 129 -18.23 28.27 12.78
C LEU A 129 -16.92 29.04 12.59
N ALA A 130 -15.83 28.61 13.22
CA ALA A 130 -14.50 29.20 13.04
C ALA A 130 -13.92 28.90 11.64
N ALA A 131 -14.06 27.68 11.13
CA ALA A 131 -13.62 27.27 9.80
C ALA A 131 -14.43 27.96 8.70
N ALA A 132 -15.75 28.11 8.86
CA ALA A 132 -16.57 28.90 7.94
C ALA A 132 -16.18 30.40 7.92
N ARG A 133 -15.82 30.98 9.07
CA ARG A 133 -15.29 32.36 9.17
C ARG A 133 -13.89 32.49 8.58
N LEU A 134 -13.03 31.48 8.72
CA LEU A 134 -11.69 31.44 8.13
C LEU A 134 -11.77 31.36 6.59
N LEU A 135 -12.62 30.47 6.07
CA LEU A 135 -12.91 30.35 4.64
C LEU A 135 -13.41 31.68 4.05
N LYS A 136 -14.32 32.36 4.77
CA LYS A 136 -14.84 33.67 4.37
C LYS A 136 -13.78 34.77 4.40
N ARG A 137 -13.04 34.92 5.50
CA ARG A 137 -11.97 35.93 5.63
C ARG A 137 -10.87 35.77 4.60
N ASN A 138 -10.45 34.54 4.35
CA ASN A 138 -9.45 34.27 3.33
C ASN A 138 -10.01 34.69 1.97
N ALA A 139 -11.23 34.27 1.62
CA ALA A 139 -11.88 34.54 0.34
C ALA A 139 -12.11 36.03 0.05
N ASP A 140 -12.41 36.82 1.07
CA ASP A 140 -12.65 38.26 0.95
C ASP A 140 -11.35 39.09 0.75
N GLY A 141 -10.16 38.46 0.82
CA GLY A 141 -8.88 39.09 0.47
C GLY A 141 -8.52 40.28 1.36
N ALA A 142 -8.19 40.03 2.63
CA ALA A 142 -7.65 41.07 3.50
C ALA A 142 -6.18 41.38 3.14
N ASP A 143 -5.99 42.36 2.26
CA ASP A 143 -4.85 43.27 2.33
C ASP A 143 -5.05 44.15 3.57
N ASP A 144 -4.27 43.94 4.63
CA ASP A 144 -4.01 44.94 5.69
C ASP A 144 -2.64 44.61 6.32
N ALA A 145 -1.60 45.06 5.62
CA ALA A 145 -0.29 45.29 6.20
C ALA A 145 -0.12 46.81 6.38
N ASP A 146 -0.73 47.35 7.43
CA ASP A 146 -0.35 48.61 8.11
C ASP A 146 -1.49 48.99 9.07
N ASP A 147 -1.38 48.59 10.35
CA ASP A 147 -1.98 49.32 11.49
C ASP A 147 -1.43 48.77 12.82
N ALA A 148 -0.10 48.79 12.91
CA ALA A 148 0.61 48.72 14.18
C ALA A 148 1.62 49.86 14.25
N ALA A 149 1.14 51.10 14.47
CA ALA A 149 1.81 52.17 15.20
C ALA A 149 1.03 53.49 15.09
N ASP A 150 0.15 53.77 16.04
CA ASP A 150 0.11 55.09 16.71
C ASP A 150 -0.88 55.07 17.88
N ALA A 151 -0.33 55.16 19.09
CA ALA A 151 -0.84 55.89 20.26
C ALA A 151 -0.37 55.20 21.55
N ASP A 152 0.83 55.56 21.98
CA ASP A 152 1.14 55.59 23.41
C ASP A 152 0.66 56.92 24.02
N ALA A 153 0.30 56.82 25.29
CA ALA A 153 0.20 57.84 26.34
C ALA A 153 -1.20 58.39 26.74
N ASP A 154 -1.36 58.36 28.08
CA ASP A 154 -2.20 59.16 28.97
C ASP A 154 -3.57 58.61 29.44
N ASP A 155 -3.45 57.83 30.52
CA ASP A 155 -3.91 58.16 31.87
C ASP A 155 -5.41 58.37 32.17
N ALA A 156 -5.90 57.35 32.90
CA ALA A 156 -6.59 57.47 34.19
C ALA A 156 -7.99 58.10 34.23
N ALA A 157 -8.99 57.24 34.48
CA ALA A 157 -9.87 57.42 35.63
C ALA A 157 -10.66 56.14 35.95
N ASP A 158 -10.60 55.78 37.23
CA ASP A 158 -11.49 54.88 37.97
C ASP A 158 -12.96 54.93 37.54
N ALA A 159 -13.58 53.76 37.35
CA ALA A 159 -14.95 53.49 37.84
C ALA A 159 -15.30 51.99 37.74
N ALA A 160 -15.05 51.29 38.85
CA ALA A 160 -15.85 50.21 39.45
C ALA A 160 -16.73 49.30 38.56
N ALA A 161 -16.34 48.03 38.50
CA ALA A 161 -17.21 46.90 38.23
C ALA A 161 -18.26 46.68 39.34
N PRO A 162 -19.44 46.12 39.03
CA PRO A 162 -20.16 45.25 39.95
C PRO A 162 -19.81 43.79 39.68
N ALA A 163 -19.40 43.13 40.77
CA ALA A 163 -19.12 41.71 40.86
C ALA A 163 -20.37 40.84 40.62
N GLY A 164 -20.18 39.69 39.95
CA GLY A 164 -21.12 38.58 40.03
C GLY A 164 -21.25 37.73 38.76
N ALA A 165 -20.25 36.93 38.40
CA ALA A 165 -20.46 35.65 37.71
C ALA A 165 -19.23 34.74 37.87
N ALA A 166 -19.52 33.49 38.20
CA ALA A 166 -18.62 32.44 38.66
C ALA A 166 -17.37 32.18 37.79
N ALA A 167 -16.32 31.71 38.46
CA ALA A 167 -15.15 31.08 37.87
C ALA A 167 -15.57 30.03 36.83
N VAL A 168 -15.12 30.20 35.59
CA VAL A 168 -15.15 29.13 34.59
C VAL A 168 -14.10 28.11 35.01
N PRO A 169 -14.46 26.84 35.24
CA PRO A 169 -13.48 25.82 35.61
C PRO A 169 -12.51 25.61 34.45
N ALA A 170 -11.22 25.61 34.76
CA ALA A 170 -10.19 25.10 33.86
C ALA A 170 -10.54 23.65 33.53
N TYR A 171 -10.92 23.38 32.28
CA TYR A 171 -11.15 22.02 31.81
C TYR A 171 -9.80 21.27 31.83
N PRO A 172 -9.69 20.13 32.54
CA PRO A 172 -8.52 19.29 32.43
C PRO A 172 -8.44 18.75 31.00
N ARG A 173 -7.27 18.90 30.38
CA ARG A 173 -6.98 18.29 29.07
C ARG A 173 -7.20 16.78 29.18
N PRO A 174 -7.98 16.16 28.28
CA PRO A 174 -8.06 14.71 28.22
C PRO A 174 -6.70 14.19 27.75
N ALA A 175 -6.10 13.27 28.53
CA ALA A 175 -4.95 12.52 28.10
C ALA A 175 -5.34 11.69 26.86
N GLY A 176 -4.73 12.01 25.70
CA GLY A 176 -4.88 11.20 24.48
C GLY A 176 -5.46 11.89 23.24
N ALA A 177 -5.66 13.21 23.21
CA ALA A 177 -6.00 13.90 21.95
C ALA A 177 -4.80 13.89 20.99
N ARG A 178 -4.90 13.14 19.86
CA ARG A 178 -3.89 13.11 18.80
C ARG A 178 -3.75 14.50 18.18
N VAL A 179 -2.57 15.08 18.35
CA VAL A 179 -2.17 16.36 17.78
C VAL A 179 -2.02 16.18 16.26
N TRP A 180 -2.71 16.99 15.47
CA TRP A 180 -2.65 17.01 14.00
C TRP A 180 -1.33 17.60 13.44
N GLU A 181 -0.26 17.62 14.24
CA GLU A 181 1.00 18.30 13.90
C GLU A 181 2.14 17.35 13.54
N ALA A 182 2.09 16.03 13.82
CA ALA A 182 3.23 15.12 13.59
C ALA A 182 2.95 14.05 12.52
N ALA A 183 3.82 13.95 11.51
CA ALA A 183 3.84 12.86 10.54
C ALA A 183 4.95 11.85 10.90
N GLU A 184 4.79 10.59 10.48
CA GLU A 184 5.77 9.54 10.74
C GLU A 184 6.87 9.52 9.68
N TYR A 185 8.12 9.45 10.14
CA TYR A 185 9.32 9.43 9.32
C TYR A 185 10.24 8.30 9.77
N VAL A 186 10.93 7.70 8.80
CA VAL A 186 12.12 6.88 9.02
C VAL A 186 13.33 7.82 9.06
N LEU A 187 13.97 7.89 10.22
CA LEU A 187 15.24 8.57 10.42
C LEU A 187 16.39 7.63 10.08
N LEU A 188 17.28 8.12 9.23
CA LEU A 188 18.47 7.40 8.77
C LEU A 188 19.69 8.31 8.83
N PRO A 189 20.90 7.74 8.97
CA PRO A 189 22.11 8.46 8.65
C PRO A 189 22.07 9.03 7.22
N LEU A 190 22.88 10.06 6.96
CA LEU A 190 23.09 10.58 5.61
C LEU A 190 23.62 9.51 4.64
N ARG A 191 24.34 8.50 5.15
CA ARG A 191 24.91 7.41 4.36
C ARG A 191 24.81 6.10 5.14
N GLY A 192 24.30 5.05 4.48
CA GLY A 192 24.18 3.73 5.06
C GLY A 192 23.12 3.64 6.17
N MET A 193 23.13 2.50 6.85
CA MET A 193 22.08 2.12 7.81
C MET A 193 22.43 2.41 9.28
N ARG A 194 23.71 2.68 9.59
CA ARG A 194 24.19 2.87 10.97
C ARG A 194 25.14 4.05 11.09
N SER A 195 25.01 4.84 12.15
CA SER A 195 26.00 5.86 12.52
C SER A 195 25.96 6.22 14.01
N ALA A 196 27.06 6.78 14.52
CA ALA A 196 27.12 7.26 15.90
C ALA A 196 26.15 8.42 16.17
N GLU A 197 25.79 9.22 15.15
CA GLU A 197 24.79 10.28 15.31
C GLU A 197 23.41 9.71 15.62
N MET A 198 23.07 8.53 15.08
CA MET A 198 21.79 7.88 15.40
C MET A 198 21.70 7.53 16.88
N SER A 199 22.78 7.05 17.50
CA SER A 199 22.81 6.77 18.95
C SER A 199 22.62 8.01 19.82
N ALA A 200 22.92 9.20 19.30
CA ALA A 200 22.70 10.45 20.00
C ALA A 200 21.21 10.86 20.00
N LEU A 201 20.39 10.36 19.07
CA LEU A 201 18.95 10.70 18.99
C LEU A 201 18.12 10.09 20.12
N ASP A 202 18.52 8.94 20.66
CA ASP A 202 17.82 8.30 21.80
C ASP A 202 18.12 8.99 23.14
N ARG A 203 19.21 9.75 23.21
CA ARG A 203 19.61 10.48 24.42
C ARG A 203 18.83 11.79 24.48
N VAL A 204 17.70 11.76 25.18
CA VAL A 204 16.85 12.91 25.52
C VAL A 204 17.64 14.23 25.60
N ALA A 205 17.40 15.12 24.65
CA ALA A 205 17.53 16.57 24.79
C ALA A 205 18.80 17.12 25.49
N ALA A 206 19.99 16.58 25.23
CA ALA A 206 21.21 17.31 25.58
C ALA A 206 21.57 18.24 24.41
N PRO A 207 21.74 19.56 24.64
CA PRO A 207 22.18 20.46 23.58
C PRO A 207 23.52 19.97 23.02
N PRO A 208 23.75 20.03 21.69
CA PRO A 208 24.98 19.54 21.09
C PRO A 208 26.19 20.28 21.69
N SER A 209 27.35 19.64 21.72
CA SER A 209 28.63 20.26 22.12
C SER A 209 28.99 21.53 21.31
N ASN A 210 28.32 21.74 20.17
CA ASN A 210 28.42 22.93 19.33
C ASN A 210 27.47 24.07 19.74
N ALA A 211 26.70 23.93 20.83
CA ALA A 211 25.85 24.98 21.37
C ALA A 211 26.65 26.27 21.66
N ALA A 212 27.94 26.15 21.97
CA ALA A 212 28.83 27.30 22.13
C ALA A 212 29.03 28.10 20.83
N LEU A 213 29.04 27.44 19.66
CA LEU A 213 29.21 28.07 18.34
C LEU A 213 27.91 28.71 17.83
N VAL A 214 26.76 28.09 18.12
CA VAL A 214 25.43 28.63 17.76
C VAL A 214 25.03 29.78 18.68
N ALA A 215 25.37 29.70 19.97
CA ALA A 215 25.11 30.77 20.94
C ALA A 215 25.87 32.06 20.59
N THR A 216 27.10 31.96 20.07
CA THR A 216 27.87 33.14 19.63
C THR A 216 27.21 33.83 18.42
N ALA A 217 26.58 33.08 17.52
CA ALA A 217 25.86 33.64 16.37
C ALA A 217 24.45 34.18 16.69
N ALA A 218 23.83 33.71 17.78
CA ALA A 218 22.53 34.18 18.27
C ALA A 218 22.66 35.44 19.14
N LEU A 219 23.68 35.50 20.01
CA LEU A 219 24.01 36.68 20.82
C LEU A 219 24.39 37.90 19.96
N ALA A 220 24.96 37.69 18.78
CA ALA A 220 25.26 38.76 17.83
C ALA A 220 24.02 39.38 17.16
N ARG A 221 22.83 38.78 17.27
CA ARG A 221 21.61 39.21 16.56
C ARG A 221 20.49 39.74 17.44
N GLY A 222 20.70 39.88 18.75
CA GLY A 222 19.71 40.51 19.66
C GLY A 222 18.32 39.85 19.66
N ALA A 223 18.20 38.60 19.21
CA ALA A 223 16.92 37.90 19.16
C ALA A 223 16.58 37.34 20.55
N ALA A 224 15.40 37.68 21.06
CA ALA A 224 14.82 37.02 22.23
C ALA A 224 14.81 35.50 22.01
N SER A 225 15.24 34.75 23.03
CA SER A 225 15.30 33.29 23.02
C SER A 225 13.89 32.70 22.86
N ALA A 226 13.46 32.47 21.62
CA ALA A 226 12.34 31.58 21.33
C ALA A 226 12.69 30.19 21.92
N ALA A 227 11.79 29.63 22.72
CA ALA A 227 11.99 28.32 23.31
C ALA A 227 12.29 27.29 22.20
N ALA A 228 13.35 26.50 22.37
CA ALA A 228 13.71 25.46 21.40
C ALA A 228 12.53 24.50 21.24
N PRO A 229 12.17 24.11 19.99
CA PRO A 229 11.08 23.17 19.78
C PRO A 229 11.36 21.85 20.50
N PRO A 230 10.32 21.16 20.99
CA PRO A 230 10.48 19.90 21.70
C PRO A 230 11.22 18.87 20.83
N PRO A 231 12.05 18.00 21.43
CA PRO A 231 12.83 17.02 20.69
C PRO A 231 11.93 16.06 19.88
N PRO A 232 12.46 15.47 18.79
CA PRO A 232 11.73 14.50 17.98
C PRO A 232 11.23 13.34 18.86
N GLN A 233 9.97 12.92 18.68
CA GLN A 233 9.45 11.75 19.38
C GLN A 233 9.89 10.49 18.64
N ILE A 234 10.91 9.80 19.15
CA ILE A 234 11.30 8.48 18.66
C ILE A 234 10.26 7.46 19.13
N LEU A 235 9.61 6.81 18.16
CA LEU A 235 8.58 5.79 18.38
C LEU A 235 9.21 4.39 18.49
N HIS A 236 10.25 4.12 17.70
CA HIS A 236 10.94 2.83 17.69
C HIS A 236 12.36 2.98 17.11
N SER A 237 13.28 2.10 17.51
CA SER A 237 14.67 2.05 17.03
C SER A 237 15.02 0.63 16.58
N THR A 238 15.66 0.47 15.41
CA THR A 238 16.10 -0.87 14.96
C THR A 238 17.30 -1.36 15.77
N HIS A 239 18.25 -0.45 16.01
CA HIS A 239 19.40 -0.56 16.90
C HIS A 239 19.64 0.82 17.54
N ASP A 240 20.48 0.88 18.56
CA ASP A 240 20.92 2.16 19.17
C ASP A 240 21.49 3.09 18.10
N ASP A 241 22.36 2.58 17.22
CA ASP A 241 23.02 3.30 16.13
C ASP A 241 22.33 3.17 14.77
N GLY A 242 21.14 2.55 14.73
CA GLY A 242 20.42 2.22 13.49
C GLY A 242 19.27 3.16 13.14
N ALA A 243 18.50 2.78 12.12
CA ALA A 243 17.30 3.48 11.69
C ALA A 243 16.27 3.63 12.82
N LYS A 244 15.55 4.76 12.84
CA LYS A 244 14.52 5.04 13.86
C LYS A 244 13.21 5.45 13.21
N LEU A 245 12.10 5.02 13.79
CA LEU A 245 10.77 5.53 13.47
C LEU A 245 10.49 6.71 14.40
N ALA A 246 10.10 7.86 13.85
CA ALA A 246 9.82 9.06 14.62
C ALA A 246 8.55 9.76 14.15
N ALA A 247 7.79 10.30 15.08
CA ALA A 247 6.71 11.26 14.79
C ALA A 247 7.28 12.67 14.89
N LEU A 248 7.22 13.43 13.79
CA LEU A 248 7.81 14.76 13.67
C LEU A 248 6.82 15.78 13.13
N THR A 249 6.76 16.95 13.77
CA THR A 249 6.13 18.14 13.18
C THR A 249 7.03 18.82 12.15
N PRO A 250 6.50 19.71 11.28
CA PRO A 250 7.31 20.50 10.36
C PRO A 250 8.43 21.29 11.06
N GLU A 251 8.16 21.85 12.24
CA GLU A 251 9.12 22.58 13.06
C GLU A 251 10.21 21.66 13.58
N GLN A 252 9.83 20.47 14.07
CA GLN A 252 10.78 19.45 14.53
C GLN A 252 11.65 18.92 13.39
N LEU A 253 11.10 18.79 12.18
CA LEU A 253 11.84 18.39 10.99
C LEU A 253 12.90 19.44 10.61
N LEU A 254 12.58 20.74 10.72
CA LEU A 254 13.54 21.82 10.53
C LEU A 254 14.60 21.86 11.64
N ALA A 255 14.18 21.68 12.89
CA ALA A 255 15.08 21.62 14.03
C ALA A 255 16.07 20.45 13.90
N LEU A 256 15.61 19.27 13.45
CA LEU A 256 16.44 18.10 13.23
C LEU A 256 17.58 18.38 12.24
N LYS A 257 17.33 19.16 11.18
CA LYS A 257 18.37 19.55 10.22
C LYS A 257 19.48 20.40 10.84
N VAL A 258 19.17 21.14 11.90
CA VAL A 258 20.14 21.97 12.64
C VAL A 258 20.85 21.16 13.71
N SER A 259 20.12 20.39 14.50
CA SER A 259 20.66 19.65 15.65
C SER A 259 21.39 18.37 15.25
N ALA A 260 21.00 17.75 14.14
CA ALA A 260 21.55 16.50 13.64
C ALA A 260 21.65 16.53 12.09
N PRO A 261 22.51 17.39 11.51
CA PRO A 261 22.64 17.51 10.06
C PRO A 261 23.08 16.21 9.35
N GLY A 262 23.67 15.27 10.12
CA GLY A 262 24.01 13.91 9.68
C GLY A 262 22.82 12.95 9.57
N VAL A 263 21.60 13.38 9.90
CA VAL A 263 20.38 12.57 9.90
C VAL A 263 19.42 13.10 8.85
N ARG A 264 18.88 12.21 8.02
CA ARG A 264 17.79 12.50 7.10
C ARG A 264 16.51 11.84 7.57
N ALA A 265 15.39 12.51 7.32
CA ALA A 265 14.06 12.00 7.60
C ALA A 265 13.36 11.67 6.27
N VAL A 266 13.02 10.40 6.09
CA VAL A 266 12.31 9.89 4.92
C VAL A 266 10.86 9.62 5.34
N PRO A 267 9.85 10.07 4.59
CA PRO A 267 8.46 9.80 4.95
C PRO A 267 8.19 8.31 5.10
N LEU A 268 7.33 7.94 6.05
CA LEU A 268 6.79 6.59 6.09
C LEU A 268 5.93 6.35 4.83
N VAL A 269 6.22 5.29 4.10
CA VAL A 269 5.43 4.87 2.93
C VAL A 269 5.00 3.42 3.09
N VAL A 270 3.96 3.04 2.36
CA VAL A 270 3.34 1.71 2.47
C VAL A 270 3.45 0.95 1.15
N TYR A 271 3.89 -0.30 1.25
CA TYR A 271 4.03 -1.25 0.15
C TYR A 271 2.86 -2.23 0.14
N GLN A 272 2.45 -2.63 -1.06
CA GLN A 272 1.38 -3.60 -1.29
C GLN A 272 1.95 -4.94 -1.71
N LEU A 273 1.14 -6.00 -1.59
CA LEU A 273 1.44 -7.30 -2.18
C LEU A 273 1.50 -7.20 -3.70
N SER A 274 2.54 -7.74 -4.32
CA SER A 274 2.63 -7.81 -5.79
C SER A 274 1.88 -9.03 -6.32
N ARG A 275 0.59 -9.16 -5.96
CA ARG A 275 -0.35 -10.16 -6.52
C ARG A 275 -1.10 -9.60 -7.74
N ARG A 276 -1.50 -10.46 -8.67
CA ARG A 276 -2.33 -10.05 -9.82
C ARG A 276 -3.60 -9.35 -9.31
N PRO A 277 -3.90 -8.12 -9.79
CA PRO A 277 -5.16 -7.47 -9.45
C PRO A 277 -6.35 -8.29 -9.93
N GLN A 278 -7.26 -8.62 -9.01
CA GLN A 278 -8.56 -9.16 -9.40
C GLN A 278 -9.42 -8.05 -9.98
N LEU A 279 -10.22 -8.39 -11.00
CA LEU A 279 -11.22 -7.48 -11.56
C LEU A 279 -12.19 -7.01 -10.48
N GLN A 280 -12.56 -5.74 -10.53
CA GLN A 280 -13.49 -5.12 -9.59
C GLN A 280 -14.59 -4.36 -10.33
N LEU A 281 -15.75 -4.22 -9.69
CA LEU A 281 -16.80 -3.29 -10.14
C LEU A 281 -16.40 -1.86 -9.78
N ASN A 282 -16.79 -0.91 -10.60
CA ASN A 282 -16.75 0.50 -10.20
C ASN A 282 -17.81 0.71 -9.10
N PRO A 283 -17.44 1.17 -7.89
CA PRO A 283 -18.39 1.35 -6.79
C PRO A 283 -19.60 2.21 -7.17
N ALA A 284 -19.40 3.24 -7.99
CA ALA A 284 -20.46 4.14 -8.47
C ALA A 284 -21.38 3.51 -9.53
N ALA A 285 -20.94 2.41 -10.17
CA ALA A 285 -21.67 1.70 -11.21
C ALA A 285 -22.18 0.31 -10.74
N ARG A 286 -22.07 0.01 -9.43
CA ARG A 286 -22.71 -1.15 -8.84
C ARG A 286 -24.22 -0.99 -8.93
N ALA A 287 -24.92 -2.05 -9.32
CA ALA A 287 -26.38 -2.05 -9.27
C ALA A 287 -26.86 -1.71 -7.85
N ALA A 288 -27.70 -0.69 -7.72
CA ALA A 288 -28.21 -0.24 -6.43
C ALA A 288 -28.95 -1.37 -5.71
N PRO A 289 -28.79 -1.53 -4.38
CA PRO A 289 -29.63 -2.43 -3.61
C PRO A 289 -31.09 -2.00 -3.78
N ALA A 290 -31.99 -2.99 -3.89
CA ALA A 290 -33.42 -2.73 -3.98
C ALA A 290 -33.89 -1.88 -2.79
N ALA A 291 -34.74 -0.87 -3.03
CA ALA A 291 -35.43 -0.16 -1.97
C ALA A 291 -36.19 -1.16 -1.07
N ALA A 292 -36.19 -0.93 0.25
CA ALA A 292 -36.88 -1.79 1.21
C ALA A 292 -38.36 -1.97 0.80
N GLY A 293 -38.74 -3.22 0.47
CA GLY A 293 -40.09 -3.57 0.00
C GLY A 293 -40.21 -3.84 -1.51
N ALA A 294 -39.25 -3.44 -2.34
CA ALA A 294 -39.20 -3.82 -3.75
C ALA A 294 -38.47 -5.16 -3.91
N ARG A 295 -39.15 -6.20 -4.44
CA ARG A 295 -38.46 -7.40 -4.95
C ARG A 295 -37.69 -7.02 -6.21
N ALA A 296 -36.50 -6.42 -6.09
CA ALA A 296 -35.60 -6.39 -7.25
C ALA A 296 -35.36 -7.84 -7.68
N ALA A 297 -35.60 -8.11 -8.95
CA ALA A 297 -35.36 -9.43 -9.51
C ALA A 297 -33.85 -9.70 -9.45
N ALA A 298 -33.47 -10.60 -8.54
CA ALA A 298 -32.11 -11.06 -8.37
C ALA A 298 -31.96 -12.38 -9.13
N ILE A 299 -30.77 -12.60 -9.68
CA ILE A 299 -30.42 -13.87 -10.31
C ILE A 299 -29.60 -14.67 -9.30
N THR A 300 -30.10 -15.85 -8.94
CA THR A 300 -29.37 -16.78 -8.06
C THR A 300 -28.64 -17.79 -8.93
N LEU A 301 -27.32 -17.75 -8.92
CA LEU A 301 -26.46 -18.72 -9.58
C LEU A 301 -26.05 -19.81 -8.59
N GLN A 302 -25.67 -20.98 -9.10
CA GLN A 302 -25.08 -22.03 -8.29
C GLN A 302 -23.64 -22.29 -8.76
N VAL A 303 -22.70 -22.21 -7.82
CA VAL A 303 -21.29 -22.56 -7.97
C VAL A 303 -21.10 -23.99 -7.49
N LEU A 304 -20.61 -24.83 -8.40
CA LEU A 304 -20.42 -26.25 -8.20
C LEU A 304 -18.97 -26.61 -8.49
N ARG A 305 -18.55 -27.74 -7.93
CA ARG A 305 -17.31 -28.41 -8.32
C ARG A 305 -17.34 -28.77 -9.81
N GLY A 306 -16.18 -28.99 -10.41
CA GLY A 306 -16.03 -29.30 -11.85
C GLY A 306 -16.93 -30.44 -12.35
N ASP A 307 -17.22 -31.43 -11.51
CA ASP A 307 -18.13 -32.55 -11.81
C ASP A 307 -19.63 -32.17 -11.76
N GLY A 308 -19.95 -30.98 -11.27
CA GLY A 308 -21.31 -30.45 -11.16
C GLY A 308 -22.13 -31.07 -10.03
N LYS A 309 -21.52 -31.78 -9.07
CA LYS A 309 -22.24 -32.51 -8.02
C LYS A 309 -22.26 -31.81 -6.68
N LEU A 310 -21.12 -31.26 -6.25
CA LEU A 310 -20.97 -30.66 -4.93
C LEU A 310 -20.96 -29.13 -5.01
N PRO A 311 -21.60 -28.43 -4.07
CA PRO A 311 -21.51 -26.97 -3.97
C PRO A 311 -20.11 -26.52 -3.58
N VAL A 312 -19.74 -25.31 -3.99
CA VAL A 312 -18.49 -24.65 -3.61
C VAL A 312 -18.81 -23.34 -2.91
N ALA A 313 -18.47 -23.26 -1.62
CA ALA A 313 -18.62 -22.06 -0.80
C ALA A 313 -17.41 -21.12 -0.92
N GLY A 314 -17.60 -19.82 -0.73
CA GLY A 314 -16.52 -18.83 -0.71
C GLY A 314 -15.99 -18.41 -2.09
N ALA A 315 -16.63 -18.83 -3.18
CA ALA A 315 -16.26 -18.37 -4.52
C ALA A 315 -16.82 -16.97 -4.78
N ARG A 316 -15.96 -16.01 -5.11
CA ARG A 316 -16.37 -14.65 -5.48
C ARG A 316 -16.73 -14.62 -6.97
N VAL A 317 -17.98 -14.26 -7.27
CA VAL A 317 -18.49 -14.19 -8.64
C VAL A 317 -18.84 -12.74 -8.98
N ILE A 318 -18.37 -12.27 -10.13
CA ILE A 318 -18.62 -10.94 -10.67
C ILE A 318 -19.23 -11.08 -12.05
N ALA A 319 -20.37 -10.43 -12.28
CA ALA A 319 -21.05 -10.37 -13.56
C ALA A 319 -21.07 -8.93 -14.07
N PHE A 320 -20.29 -8.66 -15.10
CA PHE A 320 -20.21 -7.36 -15.77
C PHE A 320 -21.31 -7.27 -16.84
N THR A 321 -22.24 -6.34 -16.66
CA THR A 321 -23.22 -5.98 -17.70
C THR A 321 -22.64 -5.00 -18.71
N ASP A 322 -21.64 -4.23 -18.27
CA ASP A 322 -20.79 -3.36 -19.10
C ASP A 322 -19.38 -3.46 -18.51
N PHE A 323 -18.49 -4.12 -19.22
CA PHE A 323 -17.12 -4.37 -18.76
C PHE A 323 -16.28 -3.10 -18.81
N ALA A 324 -16.49 -2.23 -19.81
CA ALA A 324 -15.75 -0.99 -19.97
C ALA A 324 -16.05 -0.02 -18.82
N ALA A 325 -17.33 0.14 -18.45
CA ALA A 325 -17.76 0.94 -17.31
C ALA A 325 -17.54 0.25 -15.95
N ARG A 326 -17.10 -1.02 -15.94
CA ARG A 326 -17.03 -1.89 -14.75
C ARG A 326 -18.37 -1.95 -13.99
N ALA A 327 -19.49 -1.93 -14.73
CA ALA A 327 -20.84 -1.96 -14.17
C ALA A 327 -21.38 -3.38 -14.11
N GLY A 328 -22.12 -3.70 -13.06
CA GLY A 328 -22.64 -5.05 -12.86
C GLY A 328 -23.02 -5.37 -11.43
N ALA A 329 -22.95 -6.67 -11.10
CA ALA A 329 -23.22 -7.19 -9.77
C ALA A 329 -22.19 -8.26 -9.39
N GLU A 330 -21.89 -8.37 -8.11
CA GLU A 330 -21.03 -9.41 -7.56
C GLU A 330 -21.63 -10.03 -6.30
N GLY A 331 -21.11 -11.19 -5.93
CA GLY A 331 -21.47 -11.88 -4.70
C GLY A 331 -20.47 -12.99 -4.38
N VAL A 332 -20.57 -13.55 -3.18
CA VAL A 332 -19.77 -14.69 -2.73
C VAL A 332 -20.70 -15.87 -2.50
N SER A 333 -20.28 -17.07 -2.89
CA SER A 333 -21.11 -18.26 -2.72
C SER A 333 -21.20 -18.69 -1.27
N ASP A 334 -22.41 -19.08 -0.83
CA ASP A 334 -22.66 -19.63 0.49
C ASP A 334 -22.34 -21.13 0.59
N ALA A 335 -22.68 -21.76 1.72
CA ALA A 335 -22.47 -23.19 1.96
C ALA A 335 -23.16 -24.12 0.93
N ASP A 336 -24.26 -23.66 0.32
CA ASP A 336 -25.01 -24.39 -0.72
C ASP A 336 -24.51 -24.03 -2.14
N GLY A 337 -23.43 -23.25 -2.22
CA GLY A 337 -22.84 -22.76 -3.46
C GLY A 337 -23.69 -21.70 -4.14
N LEU A 338 -24.67 -21.11 -3.46
CA LEU A 338 -25.58 -20.14 -4.05
C LEU A 338 -24.97 -18.74 -4.03
N VAL A 339 -25.07 -18.04 -5.15
CA VAL A 339 -24.65 -16.64 -5.28
C VAL A 339 -25.82 -15.81 -5.78
N ARG A 340 -26.20 -14.78 -5.02
CA ARG A 340 -27.27 -13.87 -5.41
C ARG A 340 -26.70 -12.60 -6.04
N LEU A 341 -26.99 -12.38 -7.32
CA LEU A 341 -26.56 -11.20 -8.07
C LEU A 341 -27.73 -10.25 -8.32
N GLN A 342 -27.58 -8.99 -7.87
CA GLN A 342 -28.59 -7.95 -8.03
C GLN A 342 -28.49 -7.31 -9.43
N LEU A 343 -29.11 -7.92 -10.43
CA LEU A 343 -29.05 -7.47 -11.83
C LEU A 343 -30.32 -6.78 -12.33
N GLY A 344 -31.33 -6.64 -11.45
CA GLY A 344 -32.59 -5.94 -11.73
C GLY A 344 -33.53 -6.65 -12.70
N ALA A 345 -33.27 -7.91 -13.05
CA ALA A 345 -34.09 -8.71 -13.96
C ALA A 345 -33.94 -10.22 -13.66
N SER A 346 -34.95 -11.02 -14.00
CA SER A 346 -34.90 -12.49 -13.88
C SER A 346 -34.03 -13.16 -14.96
N ARG A 347 -33.78 -12.43 -16.05
CA ARG A 347 -32.81 -12.76 -17.09
C ARG A 347 -32.05 -11.49 -17.50
N LYS A 348 -30.73 -11.55 -17.61
CA LYS A 348 -29.89 -10.40 -17.97
C LYS A 348 -28.73 -10.86 -18.88
N ARG A 349 -28.49 -10.15 -19.98
CA ARG A 349 -27.28 -10.34 -20.79
C ARG A 349 -26.09 -9.70 -20.05
N VAL A 350 -25.00 -10.44 -19.95
CA VAL A 350 -23.74 -9.97 -19.37
C VAL A 350 -22.61 -10.15 -20.37
N GLU A 351 -21.70 -9.20 -20.38
CA GLU A 351 -20.54 -9.20 -21.27
C GLU A 351 -19.48 -10.18 -20.77
N LEU A 352 -19.25 -10.20 -19.46
CA LEU A 352 -18.28 -11.08 -18.82
C LEU A 352 -18.79 -11.54 -17.45
N LEU A 353 -18.74 -12.84 -17.22
CA LEU A 353 -18.87 -13.45 -15.90
C LEU A 353 -17.50 -13.98 -15.49
N VAL A 354 -17.07 -13.66 -14.27
CA VAL A 354 -15.82 -14.15 -13.68
C VAL A 354 -16.13 -14.76 -12.33
N ALA A 355 -15.56 -15.92 -12.03
CA ALA A 355 -15.63 -16.55 -10.73
C ALA A 355 -14.22 -16.86 -10.24
N TYR A 356 -13.82 -16.28 -9.12
CA TYR A 356 -12.58 -16.61 -8.42
C TYR A 356 -12.87 -17.75 -7.43
N GLY A 357 -12.12 -18.84 -7.56
CA GLY A 357 -12.26 -20.00 -6.68
C GLY A 357 -11.56 -19.77 -5.33
N PRO A 358 -12.10 -20.32 -4.23
CA PRO A 358 -11.38 -20.42 -2.97
C PRO A 358 -10.23 -21.44 -3.09
N ALA A 359 -9.45 -21.61 -2.00
CA ALA A 359 -8.44 -22.66 -1.91
C ALA A 359 -9.00 -24.04 -2.35
N GLY A 360 -8.23 -24.78 -3.13
CA GLY A 360 -8.61 -26.05 -3.74
C GLY A 360 -9.25 -25.94 -5.12
N TYR A 361 -9.52 -24.74 -5.64
CA TYR A 361 -10.21 -24.55 -6.92
C TYR A 361 -9.51 -23.54 -7.83
N TRP A 362 -9.62 -23.79 -9.13
CA TRP A 362 -9.30 -22.81 -10.17
C TRP A 362 -10.46 -21.83 -10.35
N GLY A 363 -10.14 -20.57 -10.69
CA GLY A 363 -11.12 -19.61 -11.17
C GLY A 363 -11.63 -19.97 -12.58
N CYS A 364 -12.70 -19.32 -13.03
CA CYS A 364 -13.18 -19.42 -14.40
C CYS A 364 -13.77 -18.10 -14.90
N HIS A 365 -13.85 -17.93 -16.22
CA HIS A 365 -14.54 -16.82 -16.84
C HIS A 365 -15.39 -17.29 -18.04
N ARG A 366 -16.44 -16.54 -18.38
CA ARG A 366 -17.30 -16.76 -19.55
C ARG A 366 -17.75 -15.42 -20.13
N ALA A 367 -17.61 -15.25 -21.44
CA ALA A 367 -18.06 -14.04 -22.13
C ALA A 367 -19.40 -14.25 -22.83
N GLY A 368 -20.16 -13.15 -23.00
CA GLY A 368 -21.31 -13.09 -23.90
C GLY A 368 -22.49 -14.01 -23.56
N LEU A 369 -22.87 -14.13 -22.28
CA LEU A 369 -23.92 -15.04 -21.83
C LEU A 369 -25.19 -14.32 -21.33
N SER A 370 -26.33 -15.01 -21.41
CA SER A 370 -27.57 -14.58 -20.76
C SER A 370 -27.71 -15.28 -19.41
N LEU A 371 -27.55 -14.55 -18.32
CA LEU A 371 -27.74 -15.05 -16.96
C LEU A 371 -29.23 -15.23 -16.65
N HIS A 372 -29.54 -16.30 -15.94
CA HIS A 372 -30.83 -16.61 -15.31
C HIS A 372 -30.58 -17.64 -14.20
N SER A 373 -31.55 -17.88 -13.30
CA SER A 373 -31.32 -18.67 -12.08
C SER A 373 -31.06 -20.18 -12.26
N ALA A 374 -31.01 -20.66 -13.51
CA ALA A 374 -30.61 -22.04 -13.81
C ALA A 374 -29.14 -22.15 -14.26
N VAL A 375 -28.44 -21.03 -14.41
CA VAL A 375 -27.03 -21.01 -14.80
C VAL A 375 -26.19 -21.57 -13.64
N ARG A 376 -25.37 -22.57 -13.98
CA ARG A 376 -24.42 -23.22 -13.07
C ARG A 376 -22.99 -22.87 -13.47
N ILE A 377 -22.21 -22.42 -12.50
CA ILE A 377 -20.77 -22.16 -12.61
C ILE A 377 -20.06 -23.43 -12.11
N ARG A 378 -19.07 -23.92 -12.86
CA ARG A 378 -18.30 -25.09 -12.47
C ARG A 378 -16.84 -24.68 -12.29
N LEU A 379 -16.31 -24.87 -11.10
CA LEU A 379 -14.91 -24.59 -10.79
C LEU A 379 -14.11 -25.89 -10.80
N ALA A 380 -13.06 -25.94 -11.62
CA ALA A 380 -12.17 -27.09 -11.65
C ALA A 380 -11.44 -27.21 -10.31
N THR A 381 -11.35 -28.42 -9.78
CA THR A 381 -10.53 -28.69 -8.58
C THR A 381 -9.06 -28.62 -8.94
N ILE A 382 -8.23 -28.16 -8.01
CA ILE A 382 -6.79 -28.29 -8.12
C ILE A 382 -6.44 -29.77 -8.01
N ASP A 383 -5.78 -30.30 -9.04
CA ASP A 383 -5.19 -31.63 -9.04
C ASP A 383 -3.67 -31.49 -8.89
N LEU A 384 -3.14 -31.84 -7.72
CA LEU A 384 -1.71 -31.70 -7.42
C LEU A 384 -0.84 -32.68 -8.23
N ALA A 385 -1.43 -33.66 -8.92
CA ALA A 385 -0.72 -34.54 -9.84
C ALA A 385 -0.49 -33.89 -11.22
N VAL A 386 -1.28 -32.88 -11.60
CA VAL A 386 -1.16 -32.18 -12.89
C VAL A 386 -0.16 -31.05 -12.76
N ASP A 387 0.92 -31.08 -13.53
CA ASP A 387 1.96 -30.03 -13.47
C ASP A 387 1.44 -28.70 -14.04
N ASP A 388 1.59 -27.64 -13.24
CA ASP A 388 1.46 -26.25 -13.68
C ASP A 388 2.74 -25.79 -14.39
N TYR A 389 2.87 -24.51 -14.73
CA TYR A 389 4.04 -24.06 -15.48
C TYR A 389 5.34 -24.18 -14.67
N LEU A 390 5.31 -23.90 -13.37
CA LEU A 390 6.47 -24.03 -12.49
C LEU A 390 7.02 -25.46 -12.50
N ALA A 391 6.14 -26.44 -12.24
CA ALA A 391 6.54 -27.84 -12.19
C ALA A 391 6.97 -28.39 -13.57
N ARG A 392 6.39 -27.89 -14.67
CA ARG A 392 6.84 -28.26 -16.02
C ARG A 392 8.21 -27.70 -16.36
N LEU A 393 8.51 -26.50 -15.86
CA LEU A 393 9.75 -25.81 -16.17
C LEU A 393 10.93 -26.37 -15.37
N TYR A 394 10.77 -26.47 -14.04
CA TYR A 394 11.86 -26.85 -13.14
C TYR A 394 11.79 -28.32 -12.69
N GLY A 395 10.71 -29.03 -12.99
CA GLY A 395 10.52 -30.40 -12.55
C GLY A 395 10.30 -30.50 -11.04
N ARG A 396 10.66 -31.66 -10.48
CA ARG A 396 10.52 -31.96 -9.05
C ARG A 396 11.88 -32.35 -8.50
N HIS A 397 12.49 -31.47 -7.73
CA HIS A 397 13.80 -31.73 -7.14
C HIS A 397 13.71 -32.63 -5.90
N GLU A 398 14.84 -33.27 -5.58
CA GLU A 398 15.04 -34.04 -4.35
C GLU A 398 14.87 -33.16 -3.11
N LEU A 399 14.47 -33.74 -1.98
CA LEU A 399 14.19 -33.00 -0.73
C LEU A 399 15.40 -32.23 -0.16
N GLY A 400 16.61 -32.56 -0.58
CA GLY A 400 17.85 -31.87 -0.19
C GLY A 400 18.32 -30.80 -1.20
N ALA A 401 17.61 -30.60 -2.31
CA ALA A 401 18.02 -29.63 -3.32
C ALA A 401 17.95 -28.20 -2.77
N GLY A 402 19.05 -27.45 -2.89
CA GLY A 402 19.22 -26.13 -2.25
C GLY A 402 19.80 -26.18 -0.82
N ALA A 403 20.14 -27.37 -0.30
CA ALA A 403 20.79 -27.49 1.00
C ALA A 403 22.09 -26.68 1.08
N GLY A 404 22.31 -26.04 2.23
CA GLY A 404 23.45 -25.14 2.44
C GLY A 404 23.17 -23.66 2.11
N VAL A 405 22.04 -23.36 1.46
CA VAL A 405 21.59 -21.98 1.20
C VAL A 405 20.50 -21.60 2.19
N SER A 406 20.59 -20.39 2.75
CA SER A 406 19.55 -19.81 3.62
C SER A 406 18.76 -18.74 2.88
N VAL A 407 17.43 -18.81 2.95
CA VAL A 407 16.54 -17.93 2.18
C VAL A 407 15.48 -17.30 3.07
N ALA A 408 15.38 -15.99 3.03
CA ALA A 408 14.36 -15.22 3.74
C ALA A 408 13.15 -14.95 2.84
N VAL A 409 11.95 -15.24 3.32
CA VAL A 409 10.69 -14.78 2.74
C VAL A 409 10.20 -13.60 3.58
N ILE A 410 10.31 -12.39 3.03
CA ILE A 410 9.83 -11.15 3.66
C ILE A 410 8.45 -10.84 3.05
N ASP A 411 7.39 -11.19 3.78
CA ASP A 411 6.02 -11.21 3.27
C ASP A 411 4.98 -11.11 4.41
N THR A 412 3.79 -11.68 4.24
CA THR A 412 2.68 -11.77 5.20
C THR A 412 2.89 -12.85 6.27
N GLY A 413 4.07 -13.48 6.32
CA GLY A 413 4.36 -14.62 7.18
C GLY A 413 4.01 -15.96 6.55
N VAL A 414 4.40 -17.07 7.20
CA VAL A 414 4.27 -18.42 6.62
C VAL A 414 3.50 -19.35 7.53
N ALA A 415 2.61 -20.17 6.96
CA ALA A 415 1.82 -21.17 7.65
C ALA A 415 2.69 -22.29 8.26
N LEU A 416 3.09 -22.10 9.52
CA LEU A 416 4.00 -23.02 10.24
C LEU A 416 3.44 -24.42 10.48
N ALA A 417 2.10 -24.56 10.45
CA ALA A 417 1.42 -25.84 10.61
C ALA A 417 1.17 -26.57 9.28
N HIS A 418 1.54 -25.98 8.14
CA HIS A 418 1.36 -26.61 6.84
C HIS A 418 2.31 -27.82 6.71
N PRO A 419 1.83 -29.04 6.43
CA PRO A 419 2.65 -30.25 6.48
C PRO A 419 3.81 -30.27 5.50
N ASP A 420 3.66 -29.55 4.38
CA ASP A 420 4.71 -29.45 3.35
C ASP A 420 5.73 -28.33 3.60
N LEU A 421 5.55 -27.47 4.60
CA LEU A 421 6.47 -26.36 4.86
C LEU A 421 7.32 -26.63 6.09
N ALA A 422 8.64 -26.49 5.95
CA ALA A 422 9.59 -26.58 7.05
C ALA A 422 10.29 -25.22 7.24
N VAL A 423 9.71 -24.36 8.08
CA VAL A 423 10.26 -23.04 8.40
C VAL A 423 11.27 -23.18 9.55
N ALA A 424 12.50 -22.74 9.32
CA ALA A 424 13.61 -22.88 10.26
C ALA A 424 13.64 -21.76 11.33
N GLY A 425 12.94 -20.65 11.10
CA GLY A 425 12.82 -19.55 12.05
C GLY A 425 12.36 -18.25 11.38
N GLY A 426 12.47 -17.15 12.13
CA GLY A 426 12.14 -15.80 11.69
C GLY A 426 11.37 -14.99 12.73
N ALA A 427 10.82 -13.83 12.33
CA ALA A 427 10.14 -12.89 13.23
C ALA A 427 9.00 -12.11 12.55
N ALA A 428 8.18 -11.43 13.33
CA ALA A 428 7.34 -10.34 12.83
C ALA A 428 8.07 -9.00 13.00
N PHE A 429 7.86 -8.13 12.02
CA PHE A 429 8.28 -6.74 11.99
C PHE A 429 7.07 -5.93 11.54
N VAL A 430 6.14 -5.74 12.46
CA VAL A 430 4.92 -4.97 12.24
C VAL A 430 4.80 -4.05 13.43
N GLN A 431 5.40 -2.87 13.33
CA GLN A 431 5.52 -1.97 14.48
C GLN A 431 4.17 -1.54 15.03
N ALA A 432 3.16 -1.39 14.18
CA ALA A 432 1.78 -1.08 14.59
C ALA A 432 1.17 -2.17 15.50
N GLU A 433 1.72 -3.39 15.48
CA GLU A 433 1.30 -4.52 16.30
C GLU A 433 2.32 -4.85 17.40
N ASN A 434 3.32 -3.99 17.63
CA ASN A 434 4.44 -4.26 18.53
C ASN A 434 5.15 -5.59 18.23
N ASP A 435 5.23 -5.96 16.94
CA ASP A 435 5.90 -7.18 16.46
C ASP A 435 5.37 -8.49 17.05
N VAL A 436 4.15 -8.48 17.60
CA VAL A 436 3.52 -9.70 18.13
C VAL A 436 3.14 -10.66 17.00
N GLY A 437 2.94 -11.94 17.32
CA GLY A 437 2.48 -12.95 16.36
C GLY A 437 3.59 -13.74 15.64
N GLY A 438 4.86 -13.32 15.76
CA GLY A 438 6.00 -14.08 15.24
C GLY A 438 5.97 -14.26 13.72
N HIS A 439 6.62 -15.30 13.22
CA HIS A 439 6.78 -15.57 11.78
C HIS A 439 5.64 -16.41 11.17
N GLY A 440 4.50 -16.50 11.86
CA GLY A 440 3.27 -17.12 11.35
C GLY A 440 2.54 -16.21 10.35
N PRO A 441 1.49 -16.69 9.67
CA PRO A 441 0.77 -15.90 8.68
C PRO A 441 -0.08 -14.82 9.37
N ALA A 442 -0.20 -13.66 8.72
CA ALA A 442 -1.12 -12.59 9.12
C ALA A 442 -2.59 -13.05 9.03
N ALA A 443 -3.47 -12.45 9.82
CA ALA A 443 -4.90 -12.77 9.81
C ALA A 443 -5.58 -12.40 8.48
N LEU A 444 -5.16 -11.29 7.86
CA LEU A 444 -5.59 -10.86 6.54
C LEU A 444 -4.49 -11.15 5.52
N ASP A 445 -4.86 -11.72 4.38
CA ASP A 445 -3.96 -12.05 3.26
C ASP A 445 -2.76 -12.96 3.63
N GLY A 446 -2.76 -13.59 4.81
CA GLY A 446 -1.68 -14.46 5.31
C GLY A 446 -1.45 -15.73 4.48
N GLU A 447 -2.33 -16.01 3.52
CA GLU A 447 -2.10 -17.01 2.51
C GLU A 447 -0.97 -16.67 1.54
N HIS A 448 -0.66 -15.39 1.32
CA HIS A 448 0.29 -14.96 0.30
C HIS A 448 1.72 -15.45 0.59
N GLY A 449 2.23 -15.20 1.80
CA GLY A 449 3.59 -15.57 2.19
C GLY A 449 3.76 -17.09 2.26
N SER A 450 2.69 -17.80 2.63
CA SER A 450 2.64 -19.27 2.56
C SER A 450 2.70 -19.78 1.12
N HIS A 451 2.04 -19.10 0.18
CA HIS A 451 2.07 -19.44 -1.25
C HIS A 451 3.46 -19.23 -1.84
N VAL A 452 4.07 -18.08 -1.54
CA VAL A 452 5.45 -17.72 -1.88
C VAL A 452 6.44 -18.76 -1.33
N ALA A 453 6.35 -19.08 -0.04
CA ALA A 453 7.20 -20.09 0.60
C ALA A 453 7.06 -21.47 -0.03
N GLY A 454 5.84 -21.86 -0.44
CA GLY A 454 5.60 -23.15 -1.07
C GLY A 454 6.22 -23.27 -2.47
N ILE A 455 6.17 -22.20 -3.28
CA ILE A 455 6.83 -22.16 -4.59
C ILE A 455 8.32 -22.38 -4.41
N LEU A 456 8.89 -21.74 -3.39
CA LEU A 456 10.31 -21.76 -3.11
C LEU A 456 10.76 -23.12 -2.55
N ALA A 457 10.15 -23.61 -1.48
CA ALA A 457 10.72 -24.69 -0.66
C ALA A 457 9.72 -25.75 -0.18
N SER A 458 8.54 -25.87 -0.80
CA SER A 458 7.58 -26.90 -0.40
C SER A 458 8.16 -28.32 -0.51
N ARG A 459 7.93 -29.10 0.55
CA ARG A 459 8.38 -30.49 0.72
C ARG A 459 7.29 -31.50 0.36
N GLY A 460 6.19 -31.05 -0.24
CA GLY A 460 5.12 -31.90 -0.75
C GLY A 460 5.46 -32.74 -1.96
N ALA A 461 4.75 -33.85 -2.13
CA ALA A 461 4.79 -34.67 -3.33
C ALA A 461 3.38 -35.12 -3.74
N PRO A 462 3.08 -35.21 -5.05
CA PRO A 462 1.78 -35.68 -5.49
C PRO A 462 1.49 -37.13 -5.06
N PRO A 463 0.23 -37.50 -4.86
CA PRO A 463 -0.98 -36.68 -5.08
C PRO A 463 -1.34 -35.75 -3.90
N GLY A 464 -0.63 -35.85 -2.75
CA GLY A 464 -0.99 -35.16 -1.51
C GLY A 464 -0.37 -33.79 -1.31
N GLY A 465 0.63 -33.42 -2.11
CA GLY A 465 1.32 -32.14 -2.00
C GLY A 465 2.05 -31.71 -3.26
N ARG A 466 2.70 -30.54 -3.19
CA ARG A 466 3.47 -29.95 -4.29
C ARG A 466 4.90 -29.72 -3.88
N ARG A 467 5.85 -29.99 -4.78
CA ARG A 467 7.28 -29.78 -4.57
C ARG A 467 7.62 -28.35 -4.97
N GLY A 468 8.27 -27.60 -4.08
CA GLY A 468 8.86 -26.30 -4.40
C GLY A 468 10.18 -26.47 -5.15
N VAL A 469 10.71 -25.38 -5.69
CA VAL A 469 11.92 -25.41 -6.53
C VAL A 469 13.16 -25.87 -5.73
N ALA A 470 13.38 -25.36 -4.53
CA ALA A 470 14.52 -25.65 -3.67
C ALA A 470 14.08 -26.12 -2.26
N PRO A 471 13.55 -27.35 -2.11
CA PRO A 471 12.96 -27.85 -0.85
C PRO A 471 13.96 -28.07 0.31
N GLY A 472 15.27 -28.02 0.02
CA GLY A 472 16.35 -28.25 0.98
C GLY A 472 16.95 -26.98 1.59
N VAL A 473 16.53 -25.79 1.15
CA VAL A 473 17.02 -24.52 1.72
C VAL A 473 16.65 -24.39 3.19
N ARG A 474 17.43 -23.61 3.93
CA ARG A 474 17.01 -23.10 5.25
C ARG A 474 16.02 -21.96 5.03
N LEU A 475 14.73 -22.27 5.06
CA LEU A 475 13.66 -21.30 4.85
C LEU A 475 13.39 -20.48 6.12
N MET A 476 13.50 -19.16 6.02
CA MET A 476 13.23 -18.20 7.09
C MET A 476 12.02 -17.34 6.71
N SER A 477 11.16 -16.99 7.68
CA SER A 477 9.97 -16.16 7.43
C SER A 477 9.99 -14.86 8.23
N TYR A 478 9.87 -13.74 7.54
CA TYR A 478 9.80 -12.42 8.17
C TYR A 478 8.49 -11.74 7.78
N ARG A 479 7.59 -11.59 8.76
CA ARG A 479 6.27 -11.00 8.55
C ARG A 479 6.35 -9.48 8.63
N VAL A 480 6.02 -8.78 7.56
CA VAL A 480 5.99 -7.29 7.50
C VAL A 480 4.59 -6.72 7.23
N PHE A 481 3.62 -7.58 6.91
CA PHE A 481 2.23 -7.17 6.73
C PHE A 481 1.43 -7.39 8.02
N PRO A 482 0.61 -6.41 8.42
CA PRO A 482 -0.20 -6.51 9.62
C PRO A 482 -1.38 -7.48 9.46
N ASN A 483 -1.91 -7.94 10.59
CA ASN A 483 -3.18 -8.67 10.66
C ASN A 483 -4.36 -7.84 10.20
N ALA A 484 -4.27 -6.52 10.32
CA ALA A 484 -5.26 -5.56 9.83
C ALA A 484 -4.56 -4.27 9.36
N GLY A 485 -4.95 -3.75 8.20
CA GLY A 485 -4.35 -2.56 7.61
C GLY A 485 -3.98 -2.78 6.14
N ASN A 486 -3.50 -1.72 5.49
CA ASN A 486 -3.35 -1.67 4.04
C ASN A 486 -1.89 -1.73 3.59
N GLY A 487 -1.12 -2.72 4.04
CA GLY A 487 0.22 -3.00 3.52
C GLY A 487 1.35 -2.94 4.57
N ALA A 488 2.58 -3.14 4.10
CA ALA A 488 3.79 -3.14 4.91
C ALA A 488 4.47 -1.77 4.87
N THR A 489 4.90 -1.24 6.01
CA THR A 489 5.61 0.05 6.02
C THR A 489 7.05 -0.12 5.54
N ASN A 490 7.65 0.93 4.98
CA ASN A 490 9.08 0.92 4.67
C ASN A 490 9.95 0.64 5.89
N TYR A 491 9.57 1.14 7.06
CA TYR A 491 10.28 0.86 8.32
C TYR A 491 10.27 -0.63 8.68
N ASP A 492 9.12 -1.29 8.57
CA ASP A 492 8.96 -2.71 8.82
C ASP A 492 9.80 -3.56 7.85
N ILE A 493 9.82 -3.19 6.57
CA ILE A 493 10.64 -3.85 5.54
C ILE A 493 12.13 -3.70 5.84
N ILE A 494 12.59 -2.50 6.19
CA ILE A 494 13.99 -2.23 6.57
C ILE A 494 14.43 -3.14 7.71
N ARG A 495 13.58 -3.27 8.75
CA ARG A 495 13.85 -4.13 9.91
C ARG A 495 13.94 -5.60 9.52
N ALA A 496 13.04 -6.06 8.66
CA ALA A 496 13.05 -7.44 8.18
C ALA A 496 14.29 -7.76 7.34
N ILE A 497 14.72 -6.85 6.45
CA ILE A 497 15.95 -7.01 5.65
C ILE A 497 17.16 -7.10 6.58
N ASP A 498 17.33 -6.13 7.48
CA ASP A 498 18.47 -6.10 8.41
C ASP A 498 18.52 -7.37 9.28
N ARG A 499 17.36 -7.82 9.78
CA ARG A 499 17.27 -9.07 10.54
C ARG A 499 17.61 -10.30 9.70
N ALA A 500 17.10 -10.40 8.48
CA ALA A 500 17.37 -11.53 7.59
C ALA A 500 18.86 -11.67 7.28
N VAL A 501 19.54 -10.56 7.06
CA VAL A 501 21.00 -10.51 6.88
C VAL A 501 21.72 -10.94 8.16
N ALA A 502 21.31 -10.45 9.33
CA ALA A 502 21.88 -10.83 10.62
C ALA A 502 21.69 -12.32 10.95
N ASP A 503 20.57 -12.91 10.53
CA ASP A 503 20.29 -14.34 10.66
C ASP A 503 21.00 -15.19 9.58
N GLY A 504 21.82 -14.57 8.72
CA GLY A 504 22.70 -15.25 7.77
C GLY A 504 22.04 -15.66 6.45
N CYS A 505 20.91 -15.07 6.07
CA CYS A 505 20.24 -15.39 4.81
C CYS A 505 21.07 -14.95 3.61
N ASP A 506 21.23 -15.81 2.62
CA ASP A 506 21.96 -15.54 1.38
C ASP A 506 21.09 -14.80 0.37
N LEU A 507 19.83 -15.26 0.24
CA LEU A 507 18.82 -14.68 -0.64
C LEU A 507 17.64 -14.16 0.18
N LEU A 508 17.14 -12.98 -0.19
CA LEU A 508 15.97 -12.35 0.42
C LEU A 508 14.90 -12.16 -0.66
N ASN A 509 13.82 -12.93 -0.59
CA ASN A 509 12.67 -12.84 -1.48
C ASN A 509 11.66 -11.81 -0.97
N LEU A 510 11.40 -10.76 -1.75
CA LEU A 510 10.43 -9.71 -1.46
C LEU A 510 9.34 -9.68 -2.54
N SER A 511 8.16 -10.18 -2.20
CA SER A 511 7.01 -10.28 -3.11
C SER A 511 6.01 -9.13 -2.86
N LEU A 512 6.55 -7.91 -2.89
CA LEU A 512 5.87 -6.66 -2.55
C LEU A 512 6.35 -5.52 -3.45
N GLY A 513 5.56 -4.45 -3.53
CA GLY A 513 5.89 -3.30 -4.37
C GLY A 513 5.10 -2.04 -4.03
N GLY A 514 5.64 -0.90 -4.45
CA GLY A 514 5.06 0.42 -4.27
C GLY A 514 5.48 1.37 -5.39
N ALA A 515 4.63 2.37 -5.67
CA ALA A 515 4.87 3.34 -6.74
C ALA A 515 5.88 4.43 -6.34
N LEU A 516 5.99 4.71 -5.04
CA LEU A 516 6.81 5.81 -4.55
C LEU A 516 8.27 5.39 -4.41
N ARG A 517 9.16 6.24 -4.91
CA ARG A 517 10.60 6.11 -4.69
C ARG A 517 10.90 6.29 -3.21
N ASP A 518 11.48 5.27 -2.61
CA ASP A 518 11.81 5.22 -1.19
C ASP A 518 13.30 4.91 -1.00
N GLU A 519 14.05 5.93 -0.60
CA GLU A 519 15.47 5.81 -0.31
C GLU A 519 15.74 5.02 0.99
N ALA A 520 14.74 4.88 1.87
CA ALA A 520 14.95 4.20 3.14
C ALA A 520 15.11 2.68 2.94
N VAL A 521 14.20 2.06 2.17
CA VAL A 521 14.33 0.64 1.78
C VAL A 521 15.52 0.43 0.85
N HIS A 522 15.86 1.39 0.01
CA HIS A 522 17.04 1.32 -0.86
C HIS A 522 18.34 1.10 -0.06
N GLU A 523 18.55 1.88 1.00
CA GLU A 523 19.74 1.72 1.84
C GLU A 523 19.81 0.37 2.54
N ALA A 524 18.66 -0.19 2.94
CA ALA A 524 18.61 -1.52 3.51
C ALA A 524 18.98 -2.60 2.49
N ILE A 525 18.51 -2.46 1.23
CA ILE A 525 18.89 -3.36 0.12
C ILE A 525 20.38 -3.25 -0.17
N LYS A 526 20.90 -2.02 -0.25
CA LYS A 526 22.32 -1.76 -0.48
C LYS A 526 23.18 -2.33 0.65
N ASP A 527 22.77 -2.15 1.90
CA ASP A 527 23.47 -2.71 3.07
C ASP A 527 23.44 -4.25 3.07
N ALA A 528 22.31 -4.86 2.68
CA ALA A 528 22.23 -6.31 2.49
C ALA A 528 23.21 -6.80 1.41
N PHE A 529 23.28 -6.10 0.28
CA PHE A 529 24.24 -6.36 -0.80
C PHE A 529 25.68 -6.21 -0.32
N ASP A 530 25.99 -5.13 0.38
CA ASP A 530 27.31 -4.85 0.95
C ASP A 530 27.74 -5.88 2.01
N LYS A 531 26.78 -6.59 2.62
CA LYS A 531 26.98 -7.71 3.54
C LYS A 531 26.85 -9.09 2.87
N GLY A 532 26.91 -9.14 1.54
CA GLY A 532 26.97 -10.39 0.78
C GLY A 532 25.66 -11.17 0.74
N SER A 533 24.51 -10.48 0.80
CA SER A 533 23.16 -11.05 0.65
C SER A 533 22.47 -10.41 -0.55
N LEU A 534 21.65 -11.15 -1.30
CA LEU A 534 21.00 -10.63 -2.51
C LEU A 534 19.49 -10.55 -2.35
N CYS A 535 18.91 -9.38 -2.59
CA CYS A 535 17.47 -9.18 -2.62
C CYS A 535 16.91 -9.50 -4.01
N ILE A 536 15.95 -10.41 -4.08
CA ILE A 536 15.20 -10.76 -5.29
C ILE A 536 13.77 -10.28 -5.11
N ILE A 537 13.29 -9.43 -6.01
CA ILE A 537 12.10 -8.60 -5.76
C ILE A 537 11.15 -8.64 -6.96
N ALA A 538 9.86 -8.79 -6.69
CA ALA A 538 8.81 -8.78 -7.70
C ALA A 538 8.71 -7.41 -8.42
N SER A 539 8.66 -7.40 -9.76
CA SER A 539 8.65 -6.14 -10.53
C SER A 539 7.36 -5.32 -10.43
N GLY A 540 6.25 -5.92 -9.95
CA GLY A 540 4.94 -5.29 -9.82
C GLY A 540 3.93 -5.76 -10.88
N ASN A 541 2.65 -5.35 -10.74
CA ASN A 541 1.53 -5.89 -11.54
C ASN A 541 0.56 -4.82 -12.08
N ASP A 542 1.10 -3.67 -12.48
CA ASP A 542 0.35 -2.49 -12.94
C ASP A 542 0.10 -2.50 -14.45
N ALA A 543 -0.25 -3.68 -14.99
CA ALA A 543 -0.67 -3.88 -16.38
C ALA A 543 0.33 -3.33 -17.42
N ARG A 544 1.57 -3.84 -17.40
CA ARG A 544 2.70 -3.32 -18.19
C ARG A 544 3.17 -1.92 -17.75
N GLY A 545 2.88 -1.55 -16.50
CA GLY A 545 3.44 -0.36 -15.89
C GLY A 545 4.96 -0.46 -15.71
N PRO A 546 5.60 0.66 -15.31
CA PRO A 546 7.03 0.66 -14.98
C PRO A 546 7.32 -0.23 -13.77
N VAL A 547 8.52 -0.79 -13.70
CA VAL A 547 8.99 -1.56 -12.54
C VAL A 547 8.78 -0.77 -11.24
N SER A 548 8.13 -1.40 -10.27
CA SER A 548 7.82 -0.82 -8.97
C SER A 548 9.06 -0.74 -8.07
N TYR A 549 9.03 0.15 -7.08
CA TYR A 549 9.98 0.06 -5.98
C TYR A 549 9.57 -1.08 -5.04
N PRO A 550 10.52 -1.76 -4.38
CA PRO A 550 11.96 -1.50 -4.42
C PRO A 550 12.71 -2.32 -5.50
N ALA A 551 12.02 -3.09 -6.34
CA ALA A 551 12.65 -3.89 -7.40
C ALA A 551 13.46 -3.04 -8.39
N ARG A 552 13.12 -1.76 -8.56
CA ARG A 552 13.79 -0.84 -9.47
C ARG A 552 15.23 -0.46 -9.08
N TRP A 553 15.70 -0.81 -7.89
CA TRP A 553 17.06 -0.47 -7.45
C TRP A 553 18.10 -1.43 -8.04
N PRO A 554 19.25 -0.94 -8.52
CA PRO A 554 20.24 -1.77 -9.23
C PRO A 554 20.93 -2.81 -8.34
N GLU A 555 20.91 -2.64 -7.02
CA GLU A 555 21.39 -3.62 -6.04
C GLU A 555 20.38 -4.77 -5.79
N ALA A 556 19.15 -4.65 -6.28
CA ALA A 556 18.15 -5.70 -6.27
C ALA A 556 18.11 -6.44 -7.61
N LEU A 557 17.64 -7.69 -7.57
CA LEU A 557 17.30 -8.45 -8.77
C LEU A 557 15.78 -8.37 -8.99
N ALA A 558 15.34 -7.65 -10.02
CA ALA A 558 13.94 -7.50 -10.37
C ALA A 558 13.41 -8.67 -11.20
N VAL A 559 12.26 -9.23 -10.80
CA VAL A 559 11.65 -10.40 -11.43
C VAL A 559 10.29 -10.07 -12.03
N SER A 560 10.18 -10.18 -13.36
CA SER A 560 8.90 -10.10 -14.09
C SER A 560 8.21 -11.48 -14.17
N ALA A 561 6.94 -11.50 -14.61
CA ALA A 561 6.14 -12.72 -14.68
C ALA A 561 5.86 -13.18 -16.11
N ILE A 562 6.10 -14.46 -16.37
CA ILE A 562 5.66 -15.18 -17.57
C ILE A 562 4.60 -16.24 -17.24
N GLY A 563 3.80 -16.55 -18.24
CA GLY A 563 2.86 -17.67 -18.22
C GLY A 563 3.07 -18.57 -19.43
N ARG A 564 2.45 -19.75 -19.38
CA ARG A 564 2.43 -20.68 -20.52
C ARG A 564 1.03 -21.20 -20.77
N LEU A 565 0.53 -21.10 -22.00
CA LEU A 565 -0.74 -21.69 -22.39
C LEU A 565 -0.71 -23.21 -22.19
N GLY A 566 -1.86 -23.76 -21.79
CA GLY A 566 -2.01 -25.19 -21.48
C GLY A 566 -1.43 -25.63 -20.13
N SER A 567 -0.91 -24.71 -19.31
CA SER A 567 -0.47 -24.98 -17.92
C SER A 567 -1.55 -24.83 -16.86
N TYR A 568 -2.73 -24.34 -17.26
CA TYR A 568 -3.91 -24.15 -16.42
C TYR A 568 -5.17 -24.55 -17.21
N PRO A 569 -6.31 -24.84 -16.55
CA PRO A 569 -7.54 -25.27 -17.22
C PRO A 569 -8.04 -24.27 -18.26
N ALA A 570 -8.57 -24.78 -19.38
CA ALA A 570 -9.20 -23.93 -20.38
C ALA A 570 -10.39 -23.16 -19.77
N GLY A 571 -10.46 -21.85 -20.07
CA GLY A 571 -11.49 -20.97 -19.51
C GLY A 571 -11.25 -20.55 -18.06
N SER A 572 -10.08 -20.87 -17.47
CA SER A 572 -9.70 -20.31 -16.18
C SER A 572 -9.48 -18.80 -16.25
N THR A 573 -9.29 -18.12 -15.12
CA THR A 573 -9.05 -16.67 -15.11
C THR A 573 -7.70 -16.29 -15.73
N GLU A 574 -6.76 -17.22 -15.76
CA GLU A 574 -5.36 -17.03 -16.20
C GLU A 574 -5.26 -16.85 -17.71
N THR A 575 -6.19 -17.41 -18.49
CA THR A 575 -6.22 -17.20 -19.95
C THR A 575 -6.39 -15.72 -20.32
N MET A 576 -6.96 -14.90 -19.42
CA MET A 576 -7.13 -13.45 -19.66
C MET A 576 -5.80 -12.68 -19.55
N ASP A 577 -4.75 -13.28 -18.98
CA ASP A 577 -3.44 -12.64 -18.83
C ASP A 577 -2.50 -12.98 -20.00
N ALA A 578 -2.92 -13.84 -20.92
CA ALA A 578 -2.15 -14.26 -22.10
C ALA A 578 -2.18 -13.19 -23.19
N LEU A 579 -1.31 -12.19 -23.05
CA LEU A 579 -1.14 -11.09 -24.01
C LEU A 579 0.22 -11.17 -24.69
N ALA A 580 0.30 -10.66 -25.92
CA ALA A 580 1.57 -10.47 -26.61
C ALA A 580 2.55 -9.60 -25.77
N PRO A 581 3.87 -9.76 -25.94
CA PRO A 581 4.54 -10.70 -26.86
C PRO A 581 4.51 -12.16 -26.37
N PHE A 582 4.56 -13.08 -27.33
CA PHE A 582 4.79 -14.52 -27.11
C PHE A 582 6.26 -14.84 -27.44
N SER A 583 6.80 -15.88 -26.80
CA SER A 583 8.19 -16.28 -26.97
C SER A 583 8.44 -16.79 -28.39
N ALA A 584 9.62 -16.47 -28.92
CA ALA A 584 10.06 -16.99 -30.22
C ALA A 584 10.45 -18.48 -30.14
N ASP A 585 10.80 -18.98 -28.95
CA ASP A 585 11.27 -20.34 -28.73
C ASP A 585 10.13 -21.30 -28.35
N ASP A 586 9.07 -20.80 -27.72
CA ASP A 586 7.83 -21.54 -27.40
C ASP A 586 6.62 -20.59 -27.52
N ASP A 587 5.82 -20.76 -28.57
CA ASP A 587 4.67 -19.89 -28.87
C ASP A 587 3.53 -19.98 -27.82
N ALA A 588 3.60 -20.94 -26.90
CA ALA A 588 2.72 -21.01 -25.75
C ALA A 588 3.17 -20.12 -24.58
N VAL A 589 4.44 -19.70 -24.54
CA VAL A 589 4.99 -18.85 -23.47
C VAL A 589 4.74 -17.38 -23.79
N PHE A 590 4.27 -16.63 -22.80
CA PHE A 590 3.94 -15.22 -22.92
C PHE A 590 4.36 -14.45 -21.68
N VAL A 591 4.58 -13.15 -21.83
CA VAL A 591 4.75 -12.26 -20.68
C VAL A 591 3.37 -11.92 -20.13
N ALA A 592 3.15 -12.06 -18.83
CA ALA A 592 1.83 -11.87 -18.24
C ALA A 592 1.34 -10.42 -18.44
N GLY A 593 0.08 -10.26 -18.86
CA GLY A 593 -0.51 -8.95 -19.13
C GLY A 593 -0.50 -7.99 -17.95
N PHE A 594 -0.50 -8.51 -16.72
CA PHE A 594 -0.37 -7.70 -15.50
C PHE A 594 1.07 -7.28 -15.21
N SER A 595 2.09 -8.01 -15.65
CA SER A 595 3.49 -7.82 -15.20
C SER A 595 4.01 -6.45 -15.57
N ASN A 596 4.65 -5.77 -14.62
CA ASN A 596 5.44 -4.57 -14.91
C ASN A 596 6.66 -4.92 -15.75
N VAL A 597 7.08 -3.95 -16.57
CA VAL A 597 8.11 -4.06 -17.60
C VAL A 597 9.01 -2.83 -17.56
N GLY A 598 10.21 -2.96 -18.09
CA GLY A 598 11.16 -1.86 -18.16
C GLY A 598 12.61 -2.35 -18.24
N PRO A 599 13.56 -1.44 -18.49
CA PRO A 599 14.98 -1.76 -18.52
C PRO A 599 15.52 -2.25 -17.16
N GLU A 600 14.79 -2.03 -16.08
CA GLU A 600 15.17 -2.47 -14.73
C GLU A 600 14.77 -3.92 -14.44
N VAL A 601 14.12 -4.64 -15.37
CA VAL A 601 13.87 -6.09 -15.22
C VAL A 601 15.16 -6.87 -15.45
N ASP A 602 15.58 -7.68 -14.48
CA ASP A 602 16.77 -8.52 -14.59
C ASP A 602 16.46 -9.92 -15.11
N LEU A 603 15.41 -10.54 -14.56
CA LEU A 603 14.99 -11.90 -14.89
C LEU A 603 13.47 -12.02 -14.97
N THR A 604 13.02 -13.15 -15.50
CA THR A 604 11.61 -13.52 -15.49
C THR A 604 11.38 -14.95 -15.04
N GLY A 605 10.21 -15.22 -14.48
CA GLY A 605 9.86 -16.54 -13.97
C GLY A 605 8.37 -16.88 -14.09
N PRO A 606 8.00 -18.16 -13.90
CA PRO A 606 6.60 -18.59 -13.91
C PRO A 606 5.77 -17.85 -12.85
N GLY A 607 4.82 -17.03 -13.30
CA GLY A 607 3.98 -16.20 -12.42
C GLY A 607 2.49 -16.25 -12.73
N VAL A 608 2.04 -17.12 -13.65
CA VAL A 608 0.63 -17.22 -14.05
C VAL A 608 0.09 -18.62 -13.72
N GLY A 609 -0.93 -18.68 -12.87
CA GLY A 609 -1.62 -19.94 -12.55
C GLY A 609 -0.77 -20.91 -11.72
N ILE A 610 -0.01 -20.39 -10.75
CA ILE A 610 0.91 -21.20 -9.95
C ILE A 610 0.17 -21.80 -8.76
N VAL A 611 0.26 -23.11 -8.60
CA VAL A 611 -0.36 -23.86 -7.49
C VAL A 611 0.64 -23.98 -6.35
N SER A 612 0.28 -23.47 -5.17
CA SER A 612 1.16 -23.54 -3.99
C SER A 612 0.39 -23.58 -2.69
N THR A 613 1.11 -23.80 -1.59
CA THR A 613 0.62 -23.99 -0.23
C THR A 613 -0.04 -22.75 0.34
N VAL A 614 -1.15 -22.90 1.05
CA VAL A 614 -1.85 -21.84 1.78
C VAL A 614 -2.37 -22.39 3.12
N PRO A 615 -2.53 -21.56 4.16
CA PRO A 615 -3.05 -22.02 5.44
C PRO A 615 -4.49 -22.55 5.32
N PRO A 616 -4.92 -23.43 6.26
CA PRO A 616 -4.09 -24.07 7.28
C PRO A 616 -3.25 -25.26 6.78
N ALA A 617 -3.71 -25.96 5.73
CA ALA A 617 -3.03 -27.12 5.12
C ALA A 617 -3.62 -27.37 3.71
N ALA A 618 -3.72 -26.33 2.90
CA ALA A 618 -4.42 -26.35 1.61
C ALA A 618 -3.53 -25.82 0.48
N TYR A 619 -4.05 -25.85 -0.75
CA TYR A 619 -3.38 -25.28 -1.92
C TYR A 619 -4.30 -24.31 -2.63
N ALA A 620 -3.72 -23.25 -3.20
CA ALA A 620 -4.45 -22.29 -4.01
C ALA A 620 -3.68 -21.96 -5.29
N VAL A 621 -4.42 -21.49 -6.29
CA VAL A 621 -3.85 -20.92 -7.51
C VAL A 621 -3.70 -19.43 -7.30
N MET A 622 -2.50 -18.91 -7.56
CA MET A 622 -2.25 -17.46 -7.60
C MET A 622 -1.46 -17.09 -8.85
N SER A 623 -1.63 -15.84 -9.26
CA SER A 623 -0.86 -15.21 -10.33
C SER A 623 -0.29 -13.89 -9.84
N GLY A 624 0.89 -13.52 -10.33
CA GLY A 624 1.57 -12.29 -9.98
C GLY A 624 3.08 -12.42 -10.15
N THR A 625 3.77 -11.28 -10.23
CA THR A 625 5.24 -11.24 -10.06
C THR A 625 5.68 -11.77 -8.69
N SER A 626 4.80 -11.77 -7.68
CA SER A 626 5.00 -12.47 -6.41
C SER A 626 5.12 -13.98 -6.51
N MET A 627 4.64 -14.61 -7.58
CA MET A 627 4.81 -16.06 -7.79
C MET A 627 6.06 -16.34 -8.64
N ALA A 628 6.42 -15.44 -9.55
CA ALA A 628 7.64 -15.52 -10.33
C ALA A 628 8.90 -15.29 -9.46
N CYS A 629 8.86 -14.34 -8.54
CA CYS A 629 9.96 -13.99 -7.64
C CYS A 629 10.48 -15.19 -6.81
N PRO A 630 9.65 -15.97 -6.09
CA PRO A 630 10.11 -17.15 -5.36
C PRO A 630 10.52 -18.31 -6.28
N ALA A 631 9.99 -18.39 -7.50
CA ALA A 631 10.43 -19.36 -8.49
C ALA A 631 11.89 -19.10 -8.91
N VAL A 632 12.21 -17.84 -9.25
CA VAL A 632 13.58 -17.40 -9.56
C VAL A 632 14.49 -17.52 -8.34
N THR A 633 14.01 -17.16 -7.15
CA THR A 633 14.77 -17.31 -5.90
C THR A 633 15.12 -18.77 -5.63
N GLY A 634 14.18 -19.70 -5.85
CA GLY A 634 14.44 -21.13 -5.74
C GLY A 634 15.52 -21.62 -6.70
N CYS A 635 15.45 -21.23 -7.97
CA CYS A 635 16.49 -21.57 -8.95
C CYS A 635 17.85 -20.96 -8.59
N ALA A 636 17.87 -19.70 -8.12
CA ALA A 636 19.08 -19.07 -7.62
C ALA A 636 19.68 -19.85 -6.43
N ALA A 637 18.85 -20.34 -5.51
CA ALA A 637 19.31 -21.18 -4.41
C ALA A 637 19.88 -22.53 -4.90
N LEU A 638 19.30 -23.14 -5.94
CA LEU A 638 19.86 -24.35 -6.54
C LEU A 638 21.24 -24.09 -7.17
N LEU A 639 21.39 -22.99 -7.91
CA LEU A 639 22.67 -22.57 -8.49
C LEU A 639 23.71 -22.35 -7.39
N LEU A 640 23.37 -21.60 -6.33
CA LEU A 640 24.28 -21.35 -5.23
C LEU A 640 24.67 -22.63 -4.48
N ALA A 641 23.74 -23.56 -4.28
CA ALA A 641 24.02 -24.85 -3.64
C ALA A 641 24.99 -25.72 -4.48
N ALA A 642 24.95 -25.59 -5.82
CA ALA A 642 25.89 -26.24 -6.72
C ALA A 642 27.28 -25.56 -6.76
N HIS A 643 27.39 -24.35 -6.23
CA HIS A 643 28.60 -23.50 -6.24
C HIS A 643 29.01 -23.09 -4.82
N PRO A 644 29.37 -24.04 -3.94
CA PRO A 644 29.70 -23.77 -2.54
C PRO A 644 30.90 -22.82 -2.38
N GLU A 645 31.77 -22.70 -3.37
CA GLU A 645 32.87 -21.74 -3.41
C GLU A 645 32.39 -20.29 -3.39
N VAL A 646 31.22 -19.98 -3.99
CA VAL A 646 30.60 -18.65 -3.92
C VAL A 646 30.06 -18.39 -2.52
N LEU A 647 29.41 -19.40 -1.93
CA LEU A 647 28.86 -19.29 -0.57
C LEU A 647 29.96 -19.14 0.49
N ALA A 648 31.14 -19.73 0.27
CA ALA A 648 32.30 -19.68 1.15
C ALA A 648 33.08 -18.35 1.12
N LEU A 649 32.76 -17.45 0.18
CA LEU A 649 33.34 -16.10 0.17
C LEU A 649 32.95 -15.34 1.46
N PRO A 650 33.80 -14.40 1.92
CA PRO A 650 33.43 -13.49 3.00
C PRO A 650 32.10 -12.80 2.70
N ARG A 651 31.28 -12.57 3.73
CA ARG A 651 29.98 -11.89 3.60
C ARG A 651 30.17 -10.39 3.40
N ASP A 652 30.56 -10.03 2.18
CA ASP A 652 30.75 -8.67 1.71
C ASP A 652 30.16 -8.49 0.28
N SER A 653 30.26 -7.29 -0.27
CA SER A 653 29.77 -6.99 -1.63
C SER A 653 30.37 -7.87 -2.72
N LYS A 654 31.59 -8.41 -2.57
CA LYS A 654 32.20 -9.30 -3.59
C LYS A 654 31.45 -10.61 -3.67
N ARG A 655 30.96 -11.12 -2.54
CA ARG A 655 30.08 -12.31 -2.52
C ARG A 655 28.77 -12.02 -3.24
N ALA A 656 28.11 -10.90 -2.96
CA ALA A 656 26.87 -10.52 -3.66
C ALA A 656 27.09 -10.38 -5.17
N ILE A 657 28.19 -9.75 -5.60
CA ILE A 657 28.57 -9.67 -7.01
C ILE A 657 28.80 -11.05 -7.63
N ALA A 658 29.48 -11.96 -6.92
CA ALA A 658 29.70 -13.32 -7.41
C ALA A 658 28.39 -14.12 -7.55
N MET A 659 27.47 -13.99 -6.57
CA MET A 659 26.14 -14.58 -6.65
C MET A 659 25.36 -14.04 -7.84
N LEU A 660 25.34 -12.71 -8.02
CA LEU A 660 24.65 -12.06 -9.14
C LEU A 660 25.25 -12.48 -10.49
N GLY A 661 26.57 -12.55 -10.61
CA GLY A 661 27.27 -13.01 -11.82
C GLY A 661 26.93 -14.46 -12.17
N LEU A 662 26.86 -15.35 -11.18
CA LEU A 662 26.45 -16.73 -11.37
C LEU A 662 25.00 -16.84 -11.85
N ILE A 663 24.08 -16.13 -11.18
CA ILE A 663 22.65 -16.14 -11.48
C ILE A 663 22.40 -15.56 -12.89
N ASN A 664 22.93 -14.38 -13.18
CA ASN A 664 22.77 -13.71 -14.47
C ASN A 664 23.43 -14.49 -15.61
N GLY A 665 24.58 -15.12 -15.35
CA GLY A 665 25.29 -15.95 -16.32
C GLY A 665 24.56 -17.25 -16.68
N ALA A 666 23.64 -17.71 -15.84
CA ALA A 666 22.82 -18.89 -16.09
C ALA A 666 21.52 -18.59 -16.88
N ALA A 667 21.15 -17.32 -17.05
CA ALA A 667 19.88 -16.94 -17.67
C ALA A 667 19.80 -17.32 -19.16
N LEU A 668 18.62 -17.79 -19.56
CA LEU A 668 18.29 -18.20 -20.92
C LEU A 668 17.23 -17.26 -21.50
N ARG A 669 17.57 -16.63 -22.62
CA ARG A 669 16.66 -15.80 -23.43
C ARG A 669 15.49 -16.64 -23.96
N MET A 670 14.33 -16.01 -24.10
CA MET A 670 13.14 -16.62 -24.73
C MET A 670 12.64 -15.81 -25.94
N GLY A 671 13.35 -14.73 -26.31
CA GLY A 671 12.97 -13.88 -27.42
C GLY A 671 11.77 -12.98 -27.14
N LEU A 672 11.46 -12.69 -25.87
CA LEU A 672 10.35 -11.81 -25.48
C LEU A 672 10.70 -10.32 -25.54
N GLY A 673 11.99 -9.99 -25.64
CA GLY A 673 12.51 -8.62 -25.60
C GLY A 673 13.01 -8.23 -24.20
N THR A 674 14.09 -7.45 -24.16
CA THR A 674 14.83 -7.13 -22.93
C THR A 674 13.99 -6.43 -21.87
N GLU A 675 13.07 -5.56 -22.28
CA GLU A 675 12.19 -4.83 -21.34
C GLU A 675 11.18 -5.76 -20.64
N PHE A 676 10.93 -6.95 -21.19
CA PHE A 676 9.98 -7.91 -20.64
C PHE A 676 10.65 -9.01 -19.82
N GLU A 677 11.74 -9.58 -20.35
CA GLU A 677 12.39 -10.75 -19.77
C GLU A 677 13.72 -10.46 -19.08
N GLY A 678 14.24 -9.24 -19.18
CA GLY A 678 15.58 -8.90 -18.69
C GLY A 678 16.64 -9.70 -19.45
N LEU A 679 17.39 -10.54 -18.74
CA LEU A 679 18.32 -11.53 -19.27
C LEU A 679 17.65 -12.85 -19.68
N GLY A 680 16.41 -13.08 -19.24
CA GLY A 680 15.62 -14.26 -19.54
C GLY A 680 15.18 -15.02 -18.29
N ARG A 681 14.89 -16.31 -18.46
CA ARG A 681 14.53 -17.22 -17.36
C ARG A 681 15.75 -18.01 -16.88
N LEU A 682 15.73 -18.47 -15.64
CA LEU A 682 16.71 -19.46 -15.17
C LEU A 682 16.40 -20.86 -15.74
N PRO A 683 17.41 -21.74 -15.87
CA PRO A 683 17.31 -23.02 -16.57
C PRO A 683 16.35 -24.00 -15.90
#